data_AF-A0A6J4HVY1-F1
#
_entry.id   AF-A0A6J4HVY1-F1
#
_cell.length_a   1.000
_cell.length_b   1.000
_cell.length_c   1.000
_cell.angle_alpha   90.00
_cell.angle_beta   90.00
_cell.angle_gamma   90.00
#
_symmetry.space_group_name_H-M   'P 1'
#
loop_
_entity.id
_entity.type
_entity.pdbx_description
1 polymer ?
#
loop_
_entity_poly.entity_id
_entity_poly.type
_entity_poly.pdbx_seq_one_letter_code
_entity_poly.pdbx_strand_id
1 'polypeptide(L)'
;QAFLQDKQLLLLLDNFEHVLPAAGVVAALLREAAHLKVLVTSRAPLHLQGEREYPVPPLELPNPQRLPPLERLQQYEAIKLFIQAAQAVRPDFQVTNANAPAVAEICARLDGLPLAIELAAARSKLLPPEALLARLQSRLRLLTGGARDLAARHQTLRSTIDWSYELLPAHEQRLFARLAVFVGGWSIEAATAVCDVDDEMPVEMLDALQSLLDKSLITPAEGDGEPRFTMFETIREYALEQLHGGERVEDVRQRHAHYFHYLAQRAAAEWRGPLQLDWHRRLREEHANLLAALEWSGEHELETCAGLTAALPQWWLVSGRSAEGRRWLHFVLEAPSALPPRLRAHVLLGAGLLEWNPYVEVEARDRYAEGLALAREAGDAQATARALLGLAAATGWDVKQARQLLEESLALQAGGTLPSVRADTLRLLARLQDAANDLVAAEATLEQSLAISRQAGDAWGTAETLDALALLAYRGGDRARSVALYAQSRAIRETMGDRARIARSLLELSWEAQLSGDRELVLVPAEEALAIRMELGDQVEIASALSALGNRHKSLGNHATAKNYYEQSVELFRQLGLKRPLAGVLNNLGFHVGDEGDYARARSLLEESLAIVHETAGPGSANSSLMLDSLARSALIAGEYEQARAWFVEVLTISQSHENLHGIEWALEGLGQVVAATRRHSQHSLRAARLWGAAERLAAARKSTLTAVMASNGRRLYEQLVGAVQAELGDEVFAAARAEGQAMRLDEVIAYALEDAP
;
A
#
# COMPACT_ATOMS: atom_id res chain seq x y z
N GLN A 1 6.74 63.78 24.77
CA GLN A 1 6.97 64.07 23.34
C GLN A 1 8.16 64.99 23.12
N ALA A 2 8.16 66.26 23.55
CA ALA A 2 9.28 67.20 23.35
C ALA A 2 10.68 66.70 23.83
N PHE A 3 10.75 65.91 24.90
CA PHE A 3 12.02 65.35 25.40
C PHE A 3 12.69 64.32 24.46
N LEU A 4 11.93 63.71 23.56
CA LEU A 4 12.38 62.59 22.71
C LEU A 4 12.73 63.02 21.27
N GLN A 5 12.36 64.23 20.86
CA GLN A 5 12.48 64.71 19.48
C GLN A 5 13.91 64.63 18.91
N ASP A 6 14.90 65.04 19.69
CA ASP A 6 16.31 65.10 19.24
C ASP A 6 17.13 63.87 19.65
N LYS A 7 16.51 62.83 20.23
CA LYS A 7 17.22 61.67 20.79
C LYS A 7 17.15 60.44 19.90
N GLN A 8 18.29 59.78 19.71
CA GLN A 8 18.37 58.42 19.13
C GLN A 8 18.17 57.39 20.25
N LEU A 9 16.99 56.80 20.33
CA LEU A 9 16.63 55.87 21.40
C LEU A 9 15.95 54.62 20.83
N LEU A 10 16.19 53.48 21.48
CA LEU A 10 15.42 52.25 21.33
C LEU A 10 14.52 52.10 22.55
N LEU A 11 13.21 52.15 22.35
CA LEU A 11 12.22 51.87 23.38
C LEU A 11 11.79 50.41 23.26
N LEU A 12 12.14 49.60 24.26
CA LEU A 12 11.66 48.23 24.39
C LEU A 12 10.37 48.22 25.21
N LEU A 13 9.27 47.80 24.61
CA LEU A 13 7.99 47.61 25.28
C LEU A 13 7.74 46.11 25.38
N ASP A 14 7.88 45.56 26.57
CA ASP A 14 7.66 44.14 26.81
C ASP A 14 6.19 43.88 27.20
N ASN A 15 5.57 42.84 26.64
CA ASN A 15 4.24 42.35 27.01
C ASN A 15 3.09 43.36 26.74
N PHE A 16 3.09 43.98 25.55
CA PHE A 16 2.21 45.10 25.20
C PHE A 16 0.73 44.72 24.97
N GLU A 17 0.41 43.43 24.83
CA GLU A 17 -0.95 42.92 24.63
C GLU A 17 -1.96 43.36 25.71
N HIS A 18 -1.49 43.72 26.92
CA HIS A 18 -2.34 44.19 28.01
C HIS A 18 -2.83 45.62 27.82
N VAL A 19 -2.18 46.37 26.93
CA VAL A 19 -2.42 47.78 26.69
C VAL A 19 -2.52 48.04 25.20
N LEU A 20 -3.07 47.10 24.41
CA LEU A 20 -3.33 47.29 22.97
C LEU A 20 -4.05 48.62 22.67
N PRO A 21 -5.03 49.12 23.46
CA PRO A 21 -5.61 50.45 23.24
C PRO A 21 -4.60 51.61 23.29
N ALA A 22 -3.44 51.42 23.94
CA ALA A 22 -2.35 52.40 23.99
C ALA A 22 -1.46 52.39 22.73
N ALA A 23 -1.70 51.52 21.74
CA ALA A 23 -0.97 51.53 20.46
C ALA A 23 -1.01 52.92 19.77
N GLY A 24 -2.12 53.64 19.91
CA GLY A 24 -2.25 55.02 19.40
C GLY A 24 -1.22 56.00 19.99
N VAL A 25 -0.78 55.77 21.23
CA VAL A 25 0.29 56.57 21.88
C VAL A 25 1.65 56.27 21.25
N VAL A 26 1.93 55.00 20.95
CA VAL A 26 3.15 54.59 20.25
C VAL A 26 3.22 55.24 18.87
N ALA A 27 2.12 55.23 18.12
CA ALA A 27 2.01 55.89 16.83
C ALA A 27 2.21 57.42 16.90
N ALA A 28 1.74 58.07 17.97
CA ALA A 28 1.97 59.49 18.19
C ALA A 28 3.45 59.80 18.49
N LEU A 29 4.12 58.94 19.28
CA LEU A 29 5.55 59.09 19.58
C LEU A 29 6.43 58.90 18.33
N LEU A 30 6.14 57.89 17.52
CA LEU A 30 6.88 57.60 16.28
C LEU A 30 6.73 58.71 15.23
N ARG A 31 5.58 59.40 15.17
CA ARG A 31 5.39 60.55 14.28
C ARG A 31 6.20 61.77 14.69
N GLU A 32 6.34 62.01 15.98
CA GLU A 32 6.97 63.24 16.48
C GLU A 32 8.48 63.10 16.74
N ALA A 33 8.99 61.88 16.93
CA ALA A 33 10.42 61.61 17.18
C ALA A 33 11.04 60.79 16.05
N ALA A 34 11.62 61.46 15.05
CA ALA A 34 12.13 60.86 13.81
C ALA A 34 13.28 59.84 14.01
N HIS A 35 13.93 59.84 15.18
CA HIS A 35 15.04 58.96 15.51
C HIS A 35 14.69 57.87 16.54
N LEU A 36 13.43 57.79 16.98
CA LEU A 36 12.95 56.79 17.90
C LEU A 36 12.73 55.46 17.16
N LYS A 37 13.29 54.37 17.69
CA LYS A 37 12.92 53.01 17.33
C LYS A 37 12.15 52.40 18.49
N VAL A 38 11.07 51.69 18.19
CA VAL A 38 10.30 50.94 19.20
C VAL A 38 10.39 49.47 18.84
N LEU A 39 10.84 48.65 19.78
CA LEU A 39 10.75 47.20 19.71
C LEU A 39 9.68 46.78 20.71
N VAL A 40 8.65 46.11 20.23
CA VAL A 40 7.52 45.67 21.04
C VAL A 40 7.53 44.14 21.07
N THR A 41 7.45 43.55 22.26
CA THR A 41 7.02 42.16 22.39
C THR A 41 5.53 42.19 22.72
N SER A 42 4.75 41.46 21.94
CA SER A 42 3.31 41.37 22.10
C SER A 42 2.84 40.04 21.56
N ARG A 43 1.81 39.46 22.17
CA ARG A 43 1.10 38.30 21.61
C ARG A 43 0.13 38.67 20.49
N ALA A 44 -0.14 39.94 20.23
CA ALA A 44 -0.99 40.40 19.14
C ALA A 44 -0.35 41.61 18.43
N PRO A 45 -0.51 41.74 17.10
CA PRO A 45 -0.05 42.91 16.36
C PRO A 45 -0.72 44.18 16.89
N LEU A 46 -0.02 45.30 16.80
CA LEU A 46 -0.56 46.60 17.22
C LEU A 46 -1.42 47.25 16.12
N HIS A 47 -1.34 46.72 14.90
CA HIS A 47 -1.96 47.23 13.67
C HIS A 47 -1.63 48.70 13.39
N LEU A 48 -0.37 49.07 13.56
CA LEU A 48 0.11 50.43 13.29
C LEU A 48 0.71 50.56 11.89
N GLN A 49 0.59 51.76 11.30
CA GLN A 49 1.25 52.05 10.04
C GLN A 49 2.78 52.04 10.19
N GLY A 50 3.47 51.23 9.38
CA GLY A 50 4.93 51.06 9.42
C GLY A 50 5.41 49.99 10.43
N GLU A 51 4.49 49.27 11.08
CA GLU A 51 4.79 48.10 11.88
C GLU A 51 5.48 47.02 11.04
N ARG A 52 6.50 46.38 11.62
CA ARG A 52 7.18 45.23 11.02
C ARG A 52 7.15 44.10 12.03
N GLU A 53 6.32 43.11 11.75
CA GLU A 53 6.18 41.92 12.56
C GLU A 53 7.38 41.01 12.33
N TYR A 54 7.97 40.53 13.43
CA TYR A 54 9.00 39.51 13.42
C TYR A 54 8.46 38.31 14.20
N PRO A 55 7.87 37.31 13.53
CA PRO A 55 7.43 36.10 14.22
C PRO A 55 8.67 35.39 14.77
N VAL A 56 8.64 35.06 16.06
CA VAL A 56 9.73 34.31 16.70
C VAL A 56 9.40 32.82 16.55
N PRO A 57 10.06 32.08 15.64
CA PRO A 57 9.75 30.67 15.43
C PRO A 57 10.23 29.83 16.63
N PRO A 58 9.66 28.63 16.83
CA PRO A 58 10.25 27.63 17.71
C PRO A 58 11.68 27.27 17.27
N LEU A 59 12.43 26.64 18.17
CA LEU A 59 13.81 26.23 17.89
C LEU A 59 13.85 25.13 16.83
N GLU A 60 14.90 25.13 16.02
CA GLU A 60 15.09 24.12 14.97
C GLU A 60 15.10 22.69 15.54
N LEU A 61 14.30 21.80 14.93
CA LEU A 61 14.10 20.41 15.33
C LEU A 61 14.66 19.40 14.31
N PRO A 62 15.24 18.28 14.78
CA PRO A 62 15.58 17.15 13.92
C PRO A 62 14.34 16.33 13.54
N ASN A 63 14.37 15.69 12.37
CA ASN A 63 13.33 14.72 11.99
C ASN A 63 13.48 13.42 12.83
N PRO A 64 12.48 13.04 13.66
CA PRO A 64 12.58 11.88 14.54
C PRO A 64 12.62 10.54 13.81
N GLN A 65 11.97 10.44 12.64
CA GLN A 65 11.93 9.23 11.83
C GLN A 65 13.25 8.98 11.07
N ARG A 66 14.06 10.02 10.89
CA ARG A 66 15.35 9.94 10.19
C ARG A 66 16.41 10.81 10.85
N LEU A 67 16.90 10.34 11.99
CA LEU A 67 17.90 11.07 12.77
C LEU A 67 19.26 11.11 12.06
N PRO A 68 19.93 12.28 12.03
CA PRO A 68 21.29 12.39 11.55
C PRO A 68 22.29 11.80 12.55
N PRO A 69 23.57 11.63 12.16
CA PRO A 69 24.64 11.27 13.09
C PRO A 69 24.72 12.21 14.29
N LEU A 70 25.16 11.70 15.43
CA LEU A 70 25.13 12.37 16.74
C LEU A 70 25.78 13.77 16.71
N GLU A 71 26.89 13.93 16.00
CA GLU A 71 27.63 15.19 15.90
C GLU A 71 26.77 16.29 15.28
N ARG A 72 25.93 15.94 14.30
CA ARG A 72 25.00 16.86 13.64
C ARG A 72 23.73 17.02 14.47
N LEU A 73 23.26 15.97 15.13
CA LEU A 73 22.09 16.04 16.01
C LEU A 73 22.29 17.05 17.16
N GLN A 74 23.49 17.10 17.76
CA GLN A 74 23.83 18.06 18.81
C GLN A 74 23.90 19.51 18.32
N GLN A 75 23.84 19.76 17.01
CA GLN A 75 23.89 21.11 16.45
C GLN A 75 22.52 21.77 16.36
N TYR A 76 21.44 21.00 16.40
CA TYR A 76 20.07 21.50 16.42
C TYR A 76 19.81 22.37 17.66
N GLU A 77 19.15 23.50 17.48
CA GLU A 77 18.93 24.50 18.53
C GLU A 77 18.15 23.94 19.72
N ALA A 78 17.08 23.17 19.46
CA ALA A 78 16.29 22.53 20.51
C ALA A 78 17.09 21.52 21.33
N ILE A 79 17.96 20.75 20.66
CA ILE A 79 18.82 19.75 21.31
C ILE A 79 19.91 20.44 22.15
N LYS A 80 20.52 21.51 21.62
CA LYS A 80 21.47 22.34 22.38
C LYS A 80 20.85 22.88 23.65
N LEU A 81 19.64 23.44 23.56
CA LEU A 81 18.94 23.96 24.73
C LEU A 81 18.63 22.85 25.74
N PHE A 82 18.15 21.69 25.29
CA PHE A 82 17.92 20.54 26.19
C PHE A 82 19.20 20.13 26.91
N ILE A 83 20.32 20.02 26.21
CA ILE A 83 21.63 19.66 26.79
C ILE A 83 22.06 20.68 27.83
N GLN A 84 22.00 21.98 27.49
CA GLN A 84 22.39 23.07 28.38
C GLN A 84 21.54 23.07 29.65
N ALA A 85 20.21 22.96 29.51
CA ALA A 85 19.28 22.93 30.64
C ALA A 85 19.42 21.65 31.48
N ALA A 86 19.68 20.49 30.87
CA ALA A 86 19.92 19.24 31.58
C ALA A 86 21.25 19.27 32.36
N GLN A 87 22.30 19.84 31.77
CA GLN A 87 23.61 20.01 32.42
C GLN A 87 23.56 20.96 33.62
N ALA A 88 22.69 21.98 33.57
CA ALA A 88 22.47 22.89 34.71
C ALA A 88 21.94 22.17 35.97
N VAL A 89 21.17 21.08 35.81
CA VAL A 89 20.64 20.27 36.94
C VAL A 89 21.42 18.98 37.19
N ARG A 90 22.13 18.47 36.18
CA ARG A 90 22.93 17.23 36.20
C ARG A 90 24.23 17.44 35.39
N PRO A 91 25.33 17.90 36.01
CA PRO A 91 26.55 18.33 35.31
C PRO A 91 27.23 17.25 34.45
N ASP A 92 27.04 15.98 34.76
CA ASP A 92 27.56 14.81 34.05
C ASP A 92 26.67 14.35 32.89
N PHE A 93 25.56 15.05 32.61
CA PHE A 93 24.68 14.72 31.49
C PHE A 93 25.42 14.85 30.14
N GLN A 94 25.43 13.74 29.38
CA GLN A 94 25.87 13.70 28.00
C GLN A 94 24.86 12.98 27.11
N VAL A 95 24.74 13.45 25.88
CA VAL A 95 23.97 12.77 24.83
C VAL A 95 24.88 11.73 24.19
N THR A 96 24.42 10.49 24.17
CA THR A 96 25.09 9.31 23.61
C THR A 96 24.24 8.72 22.50
N ASN A 97 24.79 7.83 21.68
CA ASN A 97 24.01 7.14 20.64
C ASN A 97 22.80 6.37 21.20
N ALA A 98 22.84 5.95 22.47
CA ALA A 98 21.75 5.23 23.11
C ALA A 98 20.56 6.15 23.48
N ASN A 99 20.83 7.35 24.01
CA ASN A 99 19.77 8.27 24.48
C ASN A 99 19.41 9.37 23.46
N ALA A 100 20.21 9.54 22.41
CA ALA A 100 19.99 10.53 21.35
C ALA A 100 18.59 10.43 20.71
N PRO A 101 18.06 9.23 20.38
CA PRO A 101 16.70 9.11 19.86
C PRO A 101 15.64 9.63 20.84
N ALA A 102 15.81 9.34 22.13
CA ALA A 102 14.86 9.79 23.16
C ALA A 102 14.90 11.31 23.33
N VAL A 103 16.08 11.93 23.34
CA VAL A 103 16.22 13.40 23.44
C VAL A 103 15.62 14.10 22.22
N ALA A 104 15.87 13.59 21.02
CA ALA A 104 15.30 14.12 19.79
C ALA A 104 13.77 14.04 19.79
N GLU A 105 13.22 12.89 20.18
CA GLU A 105 11.77 12.67 20.30
C GLU A 105 11.15 13.56 21.39
N ILE A 106 11.83 13.78 22.53
CA ILE A 106 11.37 14.72 23.56
C ILE A 106 11.27 16.13 22.98
N CYS A 107 12.33 16.65 22.35
CA CYS A 107 12.33 17.99 21.77
C CYS A 107 11.25 18.14 20.70
N ALA A 108 11.05 17.12 19.86
CA ALA A 108 9.99 17.10 18.86
C ALA A 108 8.59 17.14 19.48
N ARG A 109 8.33 16.35 20.54
CA ARG A 109 7.05 16.37 21.27
C ARG A 109 6.80 17.65 22.06
N LEU A 110 7.83 18.45 22.30
CA LEU A 110 7.73 19.76 22.94
C LEU A 110 7.68 20.89 21.90
N ASP A 111 7.47 20.56 20.63
CA ASP A 111 7.25 21.48 19.52
C ASP A 111 8.41 22.49 19.33
N GLY A 112 9.62 22.18 19.82
CA GLY A 112 10.74 23.12 19.78
C GLY A 112 10.59 24.34 20.69
N LEU A 113 9.58 24.35 21.58
CA LEU A 113 9.29 25.48 22.45
C LEU A 113 10.35 25.61 23.57
N PRO A 114 11.12 26.71 23.65
CA PRO A 114 12.23 26.84 24.59
C PRO A 114 11.84 26.56 26.04
N LEU A 115 10.74 27.17 26.51
CA LEU A 115 10.26 27.00 27.89
C LEU A 115 9.88 25.54 28.19
N ALA A 116 9.22 24.86 27.25
CA ALA A 116 8.83 23.47 27.43
C ALA A 116 10.05 22.55 27.52
N ILE A 117 11.05 22.80 26.67
CA ILE A 117 12.33 22.08 26.67
C ILE A 117 13.07 22.27 28.00
N GLU A 118 13.16 23.49 28.52
CA GLU A 118 13.81 23.76 29.81
C GLU A 118 13.11 23.07 30.98
N LEU A 119 11.78 23.13 31.02
CA LEU A 119 10.98 22.46 32.06
C LEU A 119 11.13 20.94 32.03
N ALA A 120 11.19 20.34 30.83
CA ALA A 120 11.47 18.93 30.67
C ALA A 120 12.91 18.58 31.06
N ALA A 121 13.90 19.32 30.56
CA ALA A 121 15.31 19.07 30.83
C ALA A 121 15.64 19.16 32.33
N ALA A 122 14.98 20.05 33.07
CA ALA A 122 15.10 20.14 34.53
C ALA A 122 14.70 18.84 35.27
N ARG A 123 13.84 18.00 34.68
CA ARG A 123 13.45 16.69 35.23
C ARG A 123 14.50 15.59 35.01
N SER A 124 15.55 15.86 34.23
CA SER A 124 16.67 14.93 33.97
C SER A 124 17.48 14.55 35.22
N LYS A 125 17.29 15.29 36.31
CA LYS A 125 17.83 14.97 37.64
C LYS A 125 17.18 13.72 38.26
N LEU A 126 15.91 13.45 37.94
CA LEU A 126 15.14 12.33 38.51
C LEU A 126 14.82 11.25 37.48
N LEU A 127 14.70 11.63 36.20
CA LEU A 127 14.28 10.74 35.13
C LEU A 127 15.32 10.74 34.01
N PRO A 128 15.86 9.58 33.58
CA PRO A 128 16.63 9.50 32.35
C PRO A 128 15.74 9.83 31.13
N PRO A 129 16.32 10.25 29.98
CA PRO A 129 15.56 10.68 28.80
C PRO A 129 14.47 9.69 28.34
N GLU A 130 14.75 8.39 28.35
CA GLU A 130 13.80 7.36 27.95
C GLU A 130 12.58 7.30 28.89
N ALA A 131 12.82 7.44 30.19
CA ALA A 131 11.78 7.44 31.21
C ALA A 131 10.97 8.75 31.23
N LEU A 132 11.60 9.85 30.79
CA LEU A 132 10.94 11.14 30.60
C LEU A 132 10.04 11.10 29.37
N LEU A 133 10.53 10.54 28.26
CA LEU A 133 9.78 10.33 27.03
C LEU A 133 8.52 9.49 27.25
N ALA A 134 8.64 8.37 27.97
CA ALA A 134 7.49 7.51 28.28
C ALA A 134 6.37 8.25 29.04
N ARG A 135 6.72 9.27 29.82
CA ARG A 135 5.76 10.05 30.64
C ARG A 135 5.25 11.33 29.95
N LEU A 136 5.83 11.71 28.81
CA LEU A 136 5.34 12.82 27.97
C LEU A 136 4.02 12.49 27.24
N GLN A 137 3.37 11.37 27.54
CA GLN A 137 1.99 11.11 27.09
C GLN A 137 0.98 12.09 27.72
N SER A 138 1.30 12.70 28.87
CA SER A 138 0.52 13.80 29.48
C SER A 138 1.44 15.00 29.72
N ARG A 139 1.75 15.75 28.64
CA ARG A 139 2.87 16.71 28.58
C ARG A 139 2.68 17.81 29.62
N LEU A 140 1.47 18.36 29.71
CA LEU A 140 1.15 19.48 30.59
C LEU A 140 1.23 19.13 32.09
N ARG A 141 1.03 17.86 32.46
CA ARG A 141 1.17 17.40 33.86
C ARG A 141 2.63 17.25 34.28
N LEU A 142 3.51 16.94 33.33
CA LEU A 142 4.94 16.72 33.57
C LEU A 142 5.73 18.04 33.62
N LEU A 143 5.32 19.05 32.85
CA LEU A 143 5.98 20.35 32.69
C LEU A 143 5.64 21.34 33.81
N THR A 144 5.80 20.90 35.05
CA THR A 144 5.61 21.71 36.26
C THR A 144 6.95 21.97 36.96
N GLY A 145 7.07 23.06 37.73
CA GLY A 145 8.21 23.29 38.63
C GLY A 145 9.37 24.12 38.06
N GLY A 146 9.06 25.14 37.24
CA GLY A 146 10.02 26.15 36.82
C GLY A 146 10.66 26.90 38.00
N ALA A 147 11.74 27.64 37.72
CA ALA A 147 12.52 28.34 38.73
C ALA A 147 11.65 29.33 39.53
N ARG A 148 11.85 29.41 40.86
CA ARG A 148 10.98 30.17 41.78
C ARG A 148 11.07 31.69 41.61
N ASP A 149 12.10 32.15 40.92
CA ASP A 149 12.36 33.54 40.53
C ASP A 149 11.69 33.93 39.20
N LEU A 150 11.12 32.96 38.46
CA LEU A 150 10.25 33.26 37.33
C LEU A 150 8.87 33.72 37.81
N ALA A 151 8.26 34.66 37.07
CA ALA A 151 6.89 35.09 37.31
C ALA A 151 5.95 33.86 37.34
N ALA A 152 4.93 33.86 38.21
CA ALA A 152 4.02 32.71 38.41
C ALA A 152 3.51 32.08 37.10
N ARG A 153 3.26 32.91 36.09
CA ARG A 153 2.83 32.54 34.74
C ARG A 153 3.83 31.70 33.93
N HIS A 154 5.14 31.80 34.18
CA HIS A 154 6.20 31.03 33.50
C HIS A 154 6.72 29.87 34.36
N GLN A 155 6.14 29.65 35.55
CA GLN A 155 6.53 28.55 36.43
C GLN A 155 6.04 27.19 35.91
N THR A 156 5.01 27.18 35.05
CA THR A 156 4.56 25.99 34.32
C THR A 156 4.14 26.38 32.91
N LEU A 157 4.26 25.47 31.95
CA LEU A 157 3.78 25.69 30.57
C LEU A 157 2.26 25.93 30.57
N ARG A 158 1.54 25.20 31.42
CA ARG A 158 0.09 25.34 31.61
C ARG A 158 -0.31 26.75 32.01
N SER A 159 0.37 27.36 32.99
CA SER A 159 0.05 28.72 33.44
C SER A 159 0.28 29.78 32.37
N THR A 160 1.19 29.53 31.43
CA THR A 160 1.39 30.41 30.26
C THR A 160 0.24 30.29 29.28
N ILE A 161 -0.28 29.07 29.06
CA ILE A 161 -1.40 28.82 28.16
C ILE A 161 -2.74 29.28 28.78
N ASP A 162 -2.97 29.03 30.07
CA ASP A 162 -4.15 29.50 30.82
C ASP A 162 -4.33 31.02 30.64
N TRP A 163 -3.24 31.76 30.78
CA TRP A 163 -3.23 33.20 30.59
C TRP A 163 -3.58 33.64 29.16
N SER A 164 -3.17 32.88 28.14
CA SER A 164 -3.57 33.13 26.74
C SER A 164 -5.02 32.82 26.48
N TYR A 165 -5.54 31.76 27.11
CA TYR A 165 -6.91 31.33 26.95
C TYR A 165 -7.92 32.26 27.65
N GLU A 166 -7.63 32.73 28.87
CA GLU A 166 -8.51 33.61 29.65
C GLU A 166 -8.76 34.98 29.00
N LEU A 167 -7.90 35.41 28.06
CA LEU A 167 -8.04 36.67 27.34
C LEU A 167 -8.85 36.55 26.04
N LEU A 168 -9.20 35.34 25.63
CA LEU A 168 -10.05 35.11 24.46
C LEU A 168 -11.51 35.42 24.79
N PRO A 169 -12.25 36.11 23.89
CA PRO A 169 -13.70 36.13 23.93
C PRO A 169 -14.30 34.72 23.96
N ALA A 170 -15.47 34.56 24.58
CA ALA A 170 -16.11 33.24 24.75
C ALA A 170 -16.33 32.46 23.44
N HIS A 171 -16.56 33.14 22.30
CA HIS A 171 -16.69 32.48 21.01
C HIS A 171 -15.35 31.95 20.48
N GLU A 172 -14.25 32.68 20.68
CA GLU A 172 -12.90 32.23 20.32
C GLU A 172 -12.42 31.10 21.24
N GLN A 173 -12.76 31.14 22.53
CA GLN A 173 -12.49 30.03 23.46
C GLN A 173 -13.16 28.73 23.00
N ARG A 174 -14.42 28.79 22.56
CA ARG A 174 -15.15 27.65 22.00
C ARG A 174 -14.50 27.16 20.70
N LEU A 175 -14.19 28.07 19.77
CA LEU A 175 -13.51 27.72 18.51
C LEU A 175 -12.15 27.06 18.79
N PHE A 176 -11.32 27.66 19.62
CA PHE A 176 -10.01 27.14 20.01
C PHE A 176 -10.10 25.72 20.58
N ALA A 177 -11.06 25.46 21.46
CA ALA A 177 -11.30 24.14 22.04
C ALA A 177 -11.77 23.12 20.98
N ARG A 178 -12.69 23.51 20.07
CA ARG A 178 -13.19 22.65 18.99
C ARG A 178 -12.10 22.30 17.96
N LEU A 179 -11.24 23.25 17.61
CA LEU A 179 -10.12 23.05 16.66
C LEU A 179 -9.12 21.98 17.13
N ALA A 180 -9.08 21.68 18.42
CA ALA A 180 -8.18 20.70 18.99
C ALA A 180 -8.45 19.25 18.55
N VAL A 181 -9.62 18.99 17.95
CA VAL A 181 -10.01 17.70 17.38
C VAL A 181 -9.17 17.33 16.16
N PHE A 182 -8.67 18.32 15.41
CA PHE A 182 -7.88 18.09 14.20
C PHE A 182 -6.46 17.61 14.53
N VAL A 183 -5.93 16.74 13.68
CA VAL A 183 -4.58 16.18 13.79
C VAL A 183 -3.82 16.51 12.50
N GLY A 184 -2.66 17.17 12.63
CA GLY A 184 -1.87 17.59 11.47
C GLY A 184 -2.41 18.85 10.76
N GLY A 185 -3.32 19.58 11.39
CA GLY A 185 -3.89 20.83 10.89
C GLY A 185 -5.21 20.67 10.15
N TRP A 186 -5.69 21.75 9.57
CA TRP A 186 -7.00 21.83 8.92
C TRP A 186 -7.06 22.96 7.89
N SER A 187 -8.01 22.86 6.95
CA SER A 187 -8.41 23.97 6.08
C SER A 187 -9.54 24.78 6.71
N ILE A 188 -9.82 25.96 6.14
CA ILE A 188 -10.98 26.78 6.55
C ILE A 188 -12.29 26.00 6.36
N GLU A 189 -12.46 25.29 5.23
CA GLU A 189 -13.64 24.46 4.96
C GLU A 189 -13.86 23.41 6.06
N ALA A 190 -12.79 22.74 6.50
CA ALA A 190 -12.87 21.75 7.56
C ALA A 190 -13.21 22.39 8.91
N ALA A 191 -12.57 23.52 9.25
CA ALA A 191 -12.86 24.26 10.48
C ALA A 191 -14.33 24.71 10.53
N THR A 192 -14.87 25.27 9.44
CA THR A 192 -16.28 25.66 9.34
C THR A 192 -17.19 24.46 9.57
N ALA A 193 -16.99 23.36 8.84
CA ALA A 193 -17.87 22.20 8.91
C ALA A 193 -17.89 21.51 10.29
N VAL A 194 -16.77 21.53 11.03
CA VAL A 194 -16.64 20.83 12.31
C VAL A 194 -16.91 21.74 13.51
N CYS A 195 -16.53 23.02 13.41
CA CYS A 195 -16.50 23.95 14.54
C CYS A 195 -17.63 25.00 14.52
N ASP A 196 -18.25 25.28 13.38
CA ASP A 196 -19.34 26.25 13.26
C ASP A 196 -20.70 25.54 13.18
N VAL A 197 -21.21 25.15 14.34
CA VAL A 197 -22.49 24.43 14.45
C VAL A 197 -23.62 25.47 14.41
N ASP A 198 -24.64 25.23 13.58
CA ASP A 198 -25.86 26.05 13.47
C ASP A 198 -25.63 27.57 13.26
N ASP A 199 -24.54 27.95 12.59
CA ASP A 199 -24.10 29.35 12.43
C ASP A 199 -24.02 30.12 13.76
N GLU A 200 -23.68 29.42 14.85
CA GLU A 200 -23.57 30.00 16.19
C GLU A 200 -22.40 30.98 16.34
N MET A 201 -21.44 30.97 15.41
CA MET A 201 -20.31 31.88 15.44
C MET A 201 -20.76 33.29 15.06
N PRO A 202 -20.55 34.30 15.94
CA PRO A 202 -21.00 35.66 15.68
C PRO A 202 -20.13 36.40 14.63
N VAL A 203 -19.08 35.76 14.12
CA VAL A 203 -18.10 36.32 13.19
C VAL A 203 -17.75 35.23 12.17
N GLU A 204 -17.43 35.64 10.94
CA GLU A 204 -16.93 34.77 9.88
C GLU A 204 -15.73 33.93 10.35
N MET A 205 -15.67 32.66 9.96
CA MET A 205 -14.61 31.72 10.37
C MET A 205 -13.21 32.25 10.06
N LEU A 206 -13.04 32.92 8.93
CA LEU A 206 -11.75 33.50 8.53
C LEU A 206 -11.27 34.57 9.53
N ASP A 207 -12.16 35.45 9.98
CA ASP A 207 -11.82 36.51 10.93
C ASP A 207 -11.51 35.91 12.31
N ALA A 208 -12.23 34.86 12.72
CA ALA A 208 -11.98 34.15 13.97
C ALA A 208 -10.62 33.43 13.94
N LEU A 209 -10.27 32.78 12.83
CA LEU A 209 -8.95 32.17 12.63
C LEU A 209 -7.83 33.21 12.58
N GLN A 210 -8.04 34.35 11.90
CA GLN A 210 -7.10 35.46 11.89
C GLN A 210 -6.85 35.97 13.32
N SER A 211 -7.90 36.11 14.12
CA SER A 211 -7.80 36.54 15.52
C SER A 211 -7.02 35.55 16.40
N LEU A 212 -7.17 34.24 16.18
CA LEU A 212 -6.38 33.21 16.88
C LEU A 212 -4.92 33.15 16.39
N LEU A 213 -4.69 33.41 15.11
CA LEU A 213 -3.36 33.51 14.49
C LEU A 213 -2.61 34.72 15.03
N ASP A 214 -3.26 35.89 15.04
CA ASP A 214 -2.75 37.13 15.61
C ASP A 214 -2.30 36.91 17.06
N LYS A 215 -3.03 36.06 17.81
CA LYS A 215 -2.75 35.66 19.21
C LYS A 215 -1.74 34.51 19.35
N SER A 216 -1.16 34.03 18.26
CA SER A 216 -0.19 32.93 18.20
C SER A 216 -0.68 31.61 18.82
N LEU A 217 -2.00 31.36 18.84
CA LEU A 217 -2.59 30.11 19.32
C LEU A 217 -2.65 29.03 18.24
N ILE A 218 -2.64 29.48 16.98
CA ILE A 218 -2.54 28.64 15.79
C ILE A 218 -1.43 29.21 14.90
N THR A 219 -0.93 28.41 13.97
CA THR A 219 0.12 28.81 13.03
C THR A 219 -0.29 28.45 11.61
N PRO A 220 0.14 29.23 10.59
CA PRO A 220 -0.12 28.88 9.21
C PRO A 220 0.76 27.68 8.83
N ALA A 221 0.19 26.71 8.12
CA ALA A 221 0.96 25.60 7.58
C ALA A 221 1.59 26.02 6.24
N GLU A 222 2.84 25.60 6.01
CA GLU A 222 3.49 25.81 4.71
C GLU A 222 2.85 24.90 3.64
N GLY A 223 2.49 25.49 2.48
CA GLY A 223 1.98 24.76 1.32
C GLY A 223 1.53 25.66 0.17
N ASP A 224 1.65 25.17 -1.06
CA ASP A 224 1.29 25.90 -2.30
C ASP A 224 -0.23 25.83 -2.62
N GLY A 225 -1.08 25.65 -1.61
CA GLY A 225 -2.50 25.31 -1.75
C GLY A 225 -3.46 26.26 -1.02
N GLU A 226 -4.62 25.74 -0.63
CA GLU A 226 -5.53 26.48 0.25
C GLU A 226 -4.84 26.80 1.59
N PRO A 227 -5.10 27.97 2.20
CA PRO A 227 -4.51 28.33 3.47
C PRO A 227 -4.90 27.29 4.53
N ARG A 228 -3.87 26.66 5.09
CA ARG A 228 -4.00 25.66 6.17
C ARG A 228 -3.48 26.23 7.47
N PHE A 229 -4.05 25.74 8.56
CA PHE A 229 -3.67 26.11 9.91
C PHE A 229 -3.29 24.88 10.71
N THR A 230 -2.38 25.04 11.65
CA THR A 230 -1.97 24.00 12.59
C THR A 230 -1.97 24.55 14.01
N MET A 231 -2.02 23.64 14.98
CA MET A 231 -1.88 23.94 16.39
C MET A 231 -0.71 23.12 16.93
N PHE A 232 0.17 23.74 17.72
CA PHE A 232 1.21 23.01 18.42
C PHE A 232 0.58 21.94 19.31
N GLU A 233 1.17 20.75 19.38
CA GLU A 233 0.56 19.62 20.07
C GLU A 233 0.37 19.88 21.58
N THR A 234 1.26 20.66 22.18
CA THR A 234 1.13 21.13 23.57
C THR A 234 -0.07 22.06 23.79
N ILE A 235 -0.35 22.95 22.83
CA ILE A 235 -1.54 23.82 22.82
C ILE A 235 -2.79 22.98 22.54
N ARG A 236 -2.70 21.98 21.66
CA ARG A 236 -3.78 21.06 21.33
C ARG A 236 -4.22 20.21 22.53
N GLU A 237 -3.26 19.67 23.30
CA GLU A 237 -3.55 18.95 24.54
C GLU A 237 -4.31 19.85 25.53
N TYR A 238 -3.89 21.11 25.66
CA TYR A 238 -4.57 22.08 26.51
C TYR A 238 -5.99 22.39 26.01
N ALA A 239 -6.14 22.65 24.72
CA ALA A 239 -7.42 23.00 24.10
C ALA A 239 -8.45 21.87 24.23
N LEU A 240 -8.02 20.61 24.11
CA LEU A 240 -8.86 19.44 24.40
C LEU A 240 -9.34 19.39 25.85
N GLU A 241 -8.49 19.79 26.81
CA GLU A 241 -8.89 19.89 28.22
C GLU A 241 -9.84 21.07 28.47
N GLN A 242 -9.91 22.08 27.59
CA GLN A 242 -10.85 23.19 27.71
C GLN A 242 -12.21 22.92 27.07
N LEU A 243 -12.41 21.74 26.45
CA LEU A 243 -13.73 21.22 26.10
C LEU A 243 -14.48 20.80 27.39
N HIS A 244 -14.80 21.78 28.23
CA HIS A 244 -15.66 21.64 29.40
C HIS A 244 -16.65 22.80 29.43
N GLY A 245 -17.94 22.48 29.44
CA GLY A 245 -19.01 23.47 29.44
C GLY A 245 -20.06 23.16 28.38
N GLY A 246 -20.98 22.25 28.70
CA GLY A 246 -22.19 21.98 27.90
C GLY A 246 -22.02 21.06 26.68
N GLU A 247 -20.95 21.24 25.89
CA GLU A 247 -20.67 20.43 24.71
C GLU A 247 -19.69 19.29 25.04
N ARG A 248 -19.99 18.06 24.60
CA ARG A 248 -19.12 16.90 24.86
C ARG A 248 -18.01 16.83 23.82
N VAL A 249 -16.80 16.47 24.23
CA VAL A 249 -15.66 16.21 23.34
C VAL A 249 -16.06 15.22 22.24
N GLU A 250 -16.89 14.25 22.60
CA GLU A 250 -17.43 13.21 21.73
C GLU A 250 -18.27 13.80 20.57
N ASP A 251 -19.03 14.87 20.80
CA ASP A 251 -19.86 15.50 19.76
C ASP A 251 -18.98 16.15 18.69
N VAL A 252 -17.87 16.80 19.10
CA VAL A 252 -16.90 17.41 18.18
C VAL A 252 -16.16 16.33 17.38
N ARG A 253 -15.76 15.23 18.04
CA ARG A 253 -15.12 14.07 17.38
C ARG A 253 -16.05 13.40 16.37
N GLN A 254 -17.34 13.30 16.67
CA GLN A 254 -18.32 12.78 15.74
C GLN A 254 -18.42 13.64 14.48
N ARG A 255 -18.55 14.97 14.63
CA ARG A 255 -18.58 15.89 13.48
C ARG A 255 -17.31 15.83 12.65
N HIS A 256 -16.15 15.74 13.30
CA HIS A 256 -14.87 15.52 12.62
C HIS A 256 -14.89 14.24 11.79
N ALA A 257 -15.28 13.11 12.38
CA ALA A 257 -15.35 11.84 11.68
C ALA A 257 -16.34 11.86 10.49
N HIS A 258 -17.51 12.50 10.67
CA HIS A 258 -18.50 12.67 9.61
C HIS A 258 -18.00 13.57 8.48
N TYR A 259 -17.30 14.67 8.79
CA TYR A 259 -16.70 15.53 7.77
C TYR A 259 -15.65 14.79 6.94
N PHE A 260 -14.74 14.04 7.59
CA PHE A 260 -13.72 13.28 6.87
C PHE A 260 -14.30 12.08 6.11
N HIS A 261 -15.39 11.50 6.58
CA HIS A 261 -16.18 10.53 5.82
C HIS A 261 -16.76 11.15 4.55
N TYR A 262 -17.42 12.31 4.66
CA TYR A 262 -17.93 13.07 3.52
C TYR A 262 -16.82 13.44 2.53
N LEU A 263 -15.67 13.90 3.03
CA LEU A 263 -14.51 14.23 2.22
C LEU A 263 -14.01 13.02 1.42
N ALA A 264 -13.88 11.87 2.07
CA ALA A 264 -13.47 10.63 1.43
C ALA A 264 -14.48 10.19 0.34
N GLN A 265 -15.78 10.35 0.58
CA GLN A 265 -16.82 10.04 -0.42
C GLN A 265 -16.71 10.94 -1.65
N ARG A 266 -16.48 12.25 -1.48
CA ARG A 266 -16.25 13.17 -2.59
C ARG A 266 -15.01 12.79 -3.38
N ALA A 267 -13.91 12.51 -2.68
CA ALA A 267 -12.68 12.05 -3.31
C ALA A 267 -12.92 10.78 -4.13
N ALA A 268 -13.63 9.79 -3.59
CA ALA A 268 -13.95 8.55 -4.28
C ALA A 268 -14.81 8.74 -5.54
N ALA A 269 -15.75 9.70 -5.52
CA ALA A 269 -16.60 10.01 -6.68
C ALA A 269 -15.81 10.66 -7.83
N GLU A 270 -14.83 11.50 -7.51
CA GLU A 270 -14.04 12.27 -8.47
C GLU A 270 -12.64 11.67 -8.73
N TRP A 271 -12.30 10.57 -8.06
CA TRP A 271 -10.97 9.93 -8.14
C TRP A 271 -10.60 9.52 -9.57
N ARG A 272 -11.57 9.06 -10.35
CA ARG A 272 -11.38 8.59 -11.73
C ARG A 272 -11.76 9.68 -12.72
N GLY A 273 -11.20 10.87 -12.55
CA GLY A 273 -11.50 12.07 -13.35
C GLY A 273 -10.42 13.14 -13.28
N PRO A 274 -10.67 14.35 -13.84
CA PRO A 274 -9.65 15.38 -14.01
C PRO A 274 -9.05 15.92 -12.70
N LEU A 275 -9.79 15.83 -11.60
CA LEU A 275 -9.38 16.30 -10.27
C LEU A 275 -8.58 15.26 -9.47
N GLN A 276 -8.22 14.12 -10.08
CA GLN A 276 -7.54 13.01 -9.41
C GLN A 276 -6.25 13.44 -8.69
N LEU A 277 -5.41 14.26 -9.33
CA LEU A 277 -4.15 14.73 -8.74
C LEU A 277 -4.37 15.65 -7.54
N ASP A 278 -5.38 16.53 -7.62
CA ASP A 278 -5.76 17.42 -6.54
C ASP A 278 -6.30 16.63 -5.34
N TRP A 279 -7.16 15.64 -5.60
CA TRP A 279 -7.65 14.74 -4.56
C TRP A 279 -6.52 13.91 -3.93
N HIS A 280 -5.59 13.41 -4.73
CA HIS A 280 -4.44 12.67 -4.19
C HIS A 280 -3.58 13.52 -3.26
N ARG A 281 -3.34 14.79 -3.63
CA ARG A 281 -2.65 15.77 -2.78
C ARG A 281 -3.43 16.09 -1.51
N ARG A 282 -4.72 16.43 -1.65
CA ARG A 282 -5.59 16.79 -0.52
C ARG A 282 -5.72 15.65 0.49
N LEU A 283 -5.96 14.41 0.05
CA LEU A 283 -6.04 13.26 0.95
C LEU A 283 -4.70 12.95 1.65
N ARG A 284 -3.56 13.29 1.03
CA ARG A 284 -2.25 13.16 1.67
C ARG A 284 -2.07 14.18 2.79
N GLU A 285 -2.49 15.41 2.57
CA GLU A 285 -2.49 16.47 3.59
C GLU A 285 -3.44 16.13 4.74
N GLU A 286 -4.59 15.52 4.45
CA GLU A 286 -5.60 15.12 5.43
C GLU A 286 -5.37 13.72 6.04
N HIS A 287 -4.24 13.06 5.75
CA HIS A 287 -4.03 11.67 6.16
C HIS A 287 -4.15 11.47 7.68
N ALA A 288 -3.56 12.37 8.47
CA ALA A 288 -3.63 12.29 9.92
C ALA A 288 -5.06 12.46 10.45
N ASN A 289 -5.86 13.32 9.83
CA ASN A 289 -7.27 13.48 10.16
C ASN A 289 -8.11 12.27 9.74
N LEU A 290 -7.86 11.68 8.56
CA LEU A 290 -8.54 10.47 8.09
C LEU A 290 -8.26 9.28 9.03
N LEU A 291 -7.03 9.15 9.53
CA LEU A 291 -6.68 8.14 10.53
C LEU A 291 -7.41 8.38 11.85
N ALA A 292 -7.42 9.61 12.36
CA ALA A 292 -8.15 9.95 13.58
C ALA A 292 -9.66 9.67 13.45
N ALA A 293 -10.24 9.94 12.28
CA ALA A 293 -11.63 9.62 11.97
C ALA A 293 -11.89 8.10 11.93
N LEU A 294 -10.99 7.31 11.33
CA LEU A 294 -11.07 5.84 11.31
C LEU A 294 -10.97 5.24 12.72
N GLU A 295 -10.05 5.73 13.54
CA GLU A 295 -9.86 5.30 14.93
C GLU A 295 -11.09 5.59 15.79
N TRP A 296 -11.59 6.84 15.74
CA TRP A 296 -12.78 7.21 16.50
C TRP A 296 -14.02 6.43 16.05
N SER A 297 -14.27 6.37 14.73
CA SER A 297 -15.44 5.67 14.19
C SER A 297 -15.37 4.15 14.38
N GLY A 298 -14.17 3.56 14.38
CA GLY A 298 -14.01 2.13 14.66
C GLY A 298 -14.47 1.73 16.06
N GLU A 299 -14.31 2.62 17.04
CA GLU A 299 -14.73 2.39 18.43
C GLU A 299 -16.20 2.76 18.70
N HIS A 300 -16.75 3.73 17.97
CA HIS A 300 -18.04 4.37 18.31
C HIS A 300 -19.13 4.20 17.25
N GLU A 301 -18.79 4.17 15.96
CA GLU A 301 -19.74 4.24 14.84
C GLU A 301 -19.23 3.45 13.63
N LEU A 302 -19.40 2.12 13.66
CA LEU A 302 -18.84 1.23 12.64
C LEU A 302 -19.30 1.58 11.21
N GLU A 303 -20.51 2.10 11.03
CA GLU A 303 -21.02 2.49 9.71
C GLU A 303 -20.18 3.62 9.08
N THR A 304 -19.76 4.63 9.86
CA THR A 304 -18.83 5.67 9.39
C THR A 304 -17.46 5.09 9.08
N CYS A 305 -16.95 4.19 9.92
CA CYS A 305 -15.67 3.50 9.70
C CYS A 305 -15.70 2.68 8.39
N ALA A 306 -16.76 1.90 8.19
CA ALA A 306 -17.05 1.17 6.96
C ALA A 306 -17.16 2.10 5.75
N GLY A 307 -17.82 3.25 5.91
CA GLY A 307 -17.93 4.27 4.88
C GLY A 307 -16.59 4.86 4.44
N LEU A 308 -15.70 5.16 5.39
CA LEU A 308 -14.32 5.61 5.11
C LEU A 308 -13.51 4.52 4.39
N THR A 309 -13.55 3.29 4.91
CA THR A 309 -12.81 2.16 4.34
C THR A 309 -13.30 1.73 2.96
N ALA A 310 -14.57 1.95 2.63
CA ALA A 310 -15.13 1.75 1.30
C ALA A 310 -14.66 2.82 0.29
N ALA A 311 -14.36 4.04 0.74
CA ALA A 311 -14.04 5.18 -0.13
C ALA A 311 -12.53 5.31 -0.47
N LEU A 312 -11.66 4.94 0.46
CA LEU A 312 -10.19 5.11 0.35
C LEU A 312 -9.37 4.00 -0.37
N PRO A 313 -9.89 2.82 -0.81
CA PRO A 313 -9.05 1.75 -1.37
C PRO A 313 -8.14 2.17 -2.53
N GLN A 314 -8.65 2.97 -3.47
CA GLN A 314 -7.85 3.42 -4.62
C GLN A 314 -6.73 4.38 -4.20
N TRP A 315 -6.99 5.21 -3.19
CA TRP A 315 -5.98 6.12 -2.63
C TRP A 315 -4.91 5.37 -1.85
N TRP A 316 -5.27 4.40 -0.99
CA TRP A 316 -4.29 3.56 -0.29
C TRP A 316 -3.38 2.79 -1.24
N LEU A 317 -3.92 2.35 -2.37
CA LEU A 317 -3.17 1.66 -3.41
C LEU A 317 -2.14 2.57 -4.09
N VAL A 318 -2.58 3.76 -4.54
CA VAL A 318 -1.71 4.74 -5.23
C VAL A 318 -0.67 5.36 -4.29
N SER A 319 -1.02 5.61 -3.04
CA SER A 319 -0.11 6.17 -2.04
C SER A 319 0.87 5.16 -1.45
N GLY A 320 0.81 3.87 -1.85
CA GLY A 320 1.65 2.81 -1.31
C GLY A 320 1.31 2.39 0.12
N ARG A 321 0.10 2.71 0.60
CA ARG A 321 -0.40 2.46 1.97
C ARG A 321 -1.35 1.26 2.02
N SER A 322 -1.12 0.25 1.19
CA SER A 322 -2.04 -0.89 1.08
C SER A 322 -2.14 -1.70 2.39
N ALA A 323 -1.06 -1.77 3.19
CA ALA A 323 -1.08 -2.40 4.50
C ALA A 323 -2.04 -1.70 5.49
N GLU A 324 -2.08 -0.36 5.49
CA GLU A 324 -3.01 0.43 6.29
C GLU A 324 -4.46 0.14 5.87
N GLY A 325 -4.73 0.17 4.56
CA GLY A 325 -6.05 -0.13 4.02
C GLY A 325 -6.53 -1.54 4.35
N ARG A 326 -5.67 -2.56 4.16
CA ARG A 326 -5.99 -3.96 4.51
C ARG A 326 -6.35 -4.12 5.99
N ARG A 327 -5.60 -3.48 6.89
CA ARG A 327 -5.86 -3.54 8.34
C ARG A 327 -7.27 -3.04 8.67
N TRP A 328 -7.65 -1.88 8.13
CA TRP A 328 -8.96 -1.30 8.41
C TRP A 328 -10.12 -2.05 7.75
N LEU A 329 -9.92 -2.55 6.52
CA LEU A 329 -10.92 -3.37 5.83
C LEU A 329 -11.17 -4.68 6.59
N HIS A 330 -10.11 -5.36 7.05
CA HIS A 330 -10.25 -6.55 7.89
C HIS A 330 -10.99 -6.26 9.19
N PHE A 331 -10.62 -5.18 9.90
CA PHE A 331 -11.28 -4.75 11.12
C PHE A 331 -12.81 -4.59 10.93
N VAL A 332 -13.22 -3.93 9.84
CA VAL A 332 -14.64 -3.74 9.52
C VAL A 332 -15.34 -5.05 9.14
N LEU A 333 -14.67 -5.93 8.38
CA LEU A 333 -15.26 -7.19 7.90
C LEU A 333 -15.40 -8.25 9.00
N GLU A 334 -14.57 -8.20 10.03
CA GLU A 334 -14.59 -9.09 11.20
C GLU A 334 -15.55 -8.61 12.30
N ALA A 335 -16.05 -7.38 12.21
CA ALA A 335 -16.96 -6.84 13.20
C ALA A 335 -18.31 -7.59 13.21
N PRO A 336 -18.87 -7.91 14.40
CA PRO A 336 -20.08 -8.73 14.53
C PRO A 336 -21.38 -8.02 14.11
N SER A 337 -21.37 -6.69 13.94
CA SER A 337 -22.57 -5.94 13.55
C SER A 337 -22.84 -6.01 12.05
N ALA A 338 -24.11 -6.19 11.68
CA ALA A 338 -24.54 -6.24 10.30
C ALA A 338 -24.53 -4.83 9.67
N LEU A 339 -23.59 -4.61 8.74
CA LEU A 339 -23.56 -3.42 7.89
C LEU A 339 -24.67 -3.49 6.82
N PRO A 340 -25.17 -2.33 6.34
CA PRO A 340 -26.07 -2.31 5.19
C PRO A 340 -25.48 -3.06 3.97
N PRO A 341 -26.27 -3.85 3.20
CA PRO A 341 -25.76 -4.67 2.10
C PRO A 341 -24.91 -3.89 1.10
N ARG A 342 -25.37 -2.69 0.72
CA ARG A 342 -24.63 -1.80 -0.19
C ARG A 342 -23.25 -1.46 0.37
N LEU A 343 -23.18 -1.04 1.64
CA LEU A 343 -21.93 -0.61 2.24
C LEU A 343 -20.96 -1.79 2.41
N ARG A 344 -21.47 -2.94 2.87
CA ARG A 344 -20.69 -4.18 2.98
C ARG A 344 -20.13 -4.60 1.62
N ALA A 345 -20.90 -4.48 0.54
CA ALA A 345 -20.41 -4.74 -0.81
C ALA A 345 -19.20 -3.87 -1.14
N HIS A 346 -19.27 -2.54 -0.97
CA HIS A 346 -18.12 -1.66 -1.28
C HIS A 346 -16.88 -1.96 -0.42
N VAL A 347 -17.04 -2.30 0.86
CA VAL A 347 -15.93 -2.75 1.72
C VAL A 347 -15.29 -4.04 1.17
N LEU A 348 -16.09 -5.04 0.80
CA LEU A 348 -15.59 -6.30 0.21
C LEU A 348 -14.86 -6.06 -1.12
N LEU A 349 -15.36 -5.16 -1.97
CA LEU A 349 -14.71 -4.80 -3.23
C LEU A 349 -13.38 -4.07 -2.99
N GLY A 350 -13.32 -3.21 -1.96
CA GLY A 350 -12.10 -2.55 -1.52
C GLY A 350 -11.05 -3.54 -0.99
N ALA A 351 -11.48 -4.51 -0.19
CA ALA A 351 -10.62 -5.61 0.30
C ALA A 351 -10.07 -6.42 -0.86
N GLY A 352 -10.94 -6.87 -1.76
CA GLY A 352 -10.54 -7.56 -2.98
C GLY A 352 -9.50 -6.77 -3.79
N LEU A 353 -9.64 -5.44 -3.92
CA LEU A 353 -8.69 -4.60 -4.65
C LEU A 353 -7.29 -4.54 -4.01
N LEU A 354 -7.21 -4.44 -2.67
CA LEU A 354 -5.94 -4.32 -1.94
C LEU A 354 -5.28 -5.67 -1.61
N GLU A 355 -6.07 -6.74 -1.64
CA GLU A 355 -5.63 -8.13 -1.42
C GLU A 355 -5.35 -8.86 -2.73
N TRP A 356 -5.86 -8.36 -3.88
CA TRP A 356 -5.60 -8.99 -5.17
C TRP A 356 -4.10 -9.03 -5.45
N ASN A 357 -3.58 -10.24 -5.40
CA ASN A 357 -2.24 -10.58 -5.79
C ASN A 357 -2.38 -11.73 -6.81
N PRO A 358 -1.76 -11.62 -8.01
CA PRO A 358 -1.81 -12.68 -9.02
C PRO A 358 -1.25 -14.03 -8.53
N TYR A 359 -0.57 -14.07 -7.38
CA TYR A 359 -0.07 -15.28 -6.73
C TYR A 359 -0.96 -15.78 -5.57
N VAL A 360 -2.04 -15.06 -5.20
CA VAL A 360 -2.92 -15.34 -4.04
C VAL A 360 -4.38 -15.12 -4.46
N GLU A 361 -4.89 -16.03 -5.29
CA GLU A 361 -6.11 -15.80 -6.08
C GLU A 361 -7.44 -16.02 -5.32
N VAL A 362 -7.45 -16.84 -4.26
CA VAL A 362 -8.71 -17.39 -3.72
C VAL A 362 -9.46 -16.43 -2.78
N GLU A 363 -8.77 -15.71 -1.88
CA GLU A 363 -9.43 -14.77 -0.94
C GLU A 363 -10.09 -13.60 -1.67
N ALA A 364 -9.39 -12.98 -2.63
CA ALA A 364 -9.95 -11.88 -3.41
C ALA A 364 -11.19 -12.33 -4.20
N ARG A 365 -11.18 -13.54 -4.78
CA ARG A 365 -12.34 -14.11 -5.48
C ARG A 365 -13.56 -14.24 -4.58
N ASP A 366 -13.40 -14.81 -3.39
CA ASP A 366 -14.51 -15.00 -2.44
C ASP A 366 -15.09 -13.66 -1.99
N ARG A 367 -14.22 -12.67 -1.71
CA ARG A 367 -14.64 -11.29 -1.40
C ARG A 367 -15.43 -10.66 -2.54
N TYR A 368 -14.97 -10.80 -3.78
CA TYR A 368 -15.70 -10.28 -4.93
C TYR A 368 -17.02 -11.03 -5.18
N ALA A 369 -17.09 -12.32 -4.89
CA ALA A 369 -18.32 -13.12 -5.02
C ALA A 369 -19.40 -12.70 -4.00
N GLU A 370 -19.01 -12.58 -2.72
CA GLU A 370 -19.90 -12.06 -1.67
C GLU A 370 -20.32 -10.61 -1.97
N GLY A 371 -19.36 -9.77 -2.38
CA GLY A 371 -19.62 -8.39 -2.75
C GLY A 371 -20.58 -8.26 -3.95
N LEU A 372 -20.47 -9.14 -4.95
CA LEU A 372 -21.39 -9.18 -6.09
C LEU A 372 -22.82 -9.51 -5.65
N ALA A 373 -22.99 -10.50 -4.78
CA ALA A 373 -24.31 -10.90 -4.29
C ALA A 373 -25.00 -9.72 -3.56
N LEU A 374 -24.26 -9.06 -2.66
CA LEU A 374 -24.76 -7.91 -1.89
C LEU A 374 -24.99 -6.66 -2.77
N ALA A 375 -24.14 -6.42 -3.76
CA ALA A 375 -24.32 -5.31 -4.72
C ALA A 375 -25.59 -5.49 -5.56
N ARG A 376 -25.89 -6.72 -5.98
CA ARG A 376 -27.13 -7.07 -6.70
C ARG A 376 -28.35 -6.93 -5.81
N GLU A 377 -28.29 -7.40 -4.56
CA GLU A 377 -29.36 -7.23 -3.58
C GLU A 377 -29.67 -5.74 -3.34
N ALA A 378 -28.64 -4.91 -3.26
CA ALA A 378 -28.78 -3.46 -3.08
C ALA A 378 -29.17 -2.69 -4.36
N GLY A 379 -29.23 -3.34 -5.52
CA GLY A 379 -29.48 -2.68 -6.80
C GLY A 379 -28.38 -1.69 -7.22
N ASP A 380 -27.16 -1.83 -6.72
CA ASP A 380 -26.03 -0.95 -7.04
C ASP A 380 -25.32 -1.43 -8.31
N ALA A 381 -25.69 -0.84 -9.45
CA ALA A 381 -25.13 -1.20 -10.76
C ALA A 381 -23.62 -0.95 -10.86
N GLN A 382 -23.10 0.10 -10.19
CA GLN A 382 -21.68 0.43 -10.21
C GLN A 382 -20.87 -0.59 -9.40
N ALA A 383 -21.32 -0.92 -8.20
CA ALA A 383 -20.70 -1.96 -7.39
C ALA A 383 -20.80 -3.33 -8.08
N THR A 384 -21.93 -3.64 -8.71
CA THR A 384 -22.13 -4.89 -9.48
C THR A 384 -21.10 -5.00 -10.61
N ALA A 385 -20.95 -3.96 -11.44
CA ALA A 385 -19.98 -3.95 -12.54
C ALA A 385 -18.52 -4.08 -12.04
N ARG A 386 -18.18 -3.43 -10.92
CA ARG A 386 -16.85 -3.55 -10.29
C ARG A 386 -16.61 -4.94 -9.69
N ALA A 387 -17.62 -5.56 -9.10
CA ALA A 387 -17.55 -6.92 -8.56
C ALA A 387 -17.34 -7.95 -9.66
N LEU A 388 -18.05 -7.84 -10.79
CA LEU A 388 -17.88 -8.68 -11.97
C LEU A 388 -16.46 -8.54 -12.55
N LEU A 389 -15.93 -7.31 -12.62
CA LEU A 389 -14.55 -7.04 -13.04
C LEU A 389 -13.54 -7.72 -12.12
N GLY A 390 -13.70 -7.56 -10.80
CA GLY A 390 -12.83 -8.16 -9.80
C GLY A 390 -12.86 -9.70 -9.85
N LEU A 391 -14.04 -10.30 -9.98
CA LEU A 391 -14.19 -11.74 -10.19
C LEU A 391 -13.51 -12.20 -11.46
N ALA A 392 -13.70 -11.52 -12.59
CA ALA A 392 -13.05 -11.88 -13.85
C ALA A 392 -11.52 -11.79 -13.77
N ALA A 393 -10.97 -10.86 -12.97
CA ALA A 393 -9.54 -10.79 -12.69
C ALA A 393 -9.05 -11.91 -11.75
N ALA A 394 -9.96 -12.53 -10.99
CA ALA A 394 -9.68 -13.57 -9.99
C ALA A 394 -10.18 -14.97 -10.39
N THR A 395 -10.61 -15.16 -11.65
CA THR A 395 -11.00 -16.48 -12.21
C THR A 395 -9.83 -17.23 -12.84
N GLY A 396 -8.65 -16.62 -12.91
CA GLY A 396 -7.42 -17.28 -13.33
C GLY A 396 -7.49 -17.78 -14.76
N TRP A 397 -7.29 -19.08 -14.95
CA TRP A 397 -7.23 -19.74 -16.26
C TRP A 397 -8.60 -20.03 -16.88
N ASP A 398 -9.72 -19.81 -16.17
CA ASP A 398 -11.07 -19.99 -16.75
C ASP A 398 -11.46 -18.77 -17.61
N VAL A 399 -10.91 -18.76 -18.83
CA VAL A 399 -11.13 -17.70 -19.82
C VAL A 399 -12.61 -17.57 -20.22
N LYS A 400 -13.38 -18.67 -20.18
CA LYS A 400 -14.79 -18.66 -20.58
C LYS A 400 -15.63 -17.96 -19.51
N GLN A 401 -15.45 -18.32 -18.24
CA GLN A 401 -16.12 -17.66 -17.13
C GLN A 401 -15.71 -16.19 -17.04
N ALA A 402 -14.41 -15.89 -17.16
CA ALA A 402 -13.90 -14.52 -17.17
C ALA A 402 -14.58 -13.67 -18.26
N ARG A 403 -14.68 -14.20 -19.49
CA ARG A 403 -15.33 -13.50 -20.60
C ARG A 403 -16.80 -13.21 -20.32
N GLN A 404 -17.54 -14.20 -19.82
CA GLN A 404 -18.96 -14.02 -19.50
C GLN A 404 -19.20 -12.91 -18.45
N LEU A 405 -18.36 -12.88 -17.40
CA LEU A 405 -18.42 -11.85 -16.35
C LEU A 405 -18.13 -10.45 -16.91
N LEU A 406 -17.14 -10.33 -17.81
CA LEU A 406 -16.80 -9.06 -18.46
C LEU A 406 -17.89 -8.58 -19.43
N GLU A 407 -18.49 -9.47 -20.19
CA GLU A 407 -19.61 -9.16 -21.09
C GLU A 407 -20.85 -8.69 -20.30
N GLU A 408 -21.15 -9.34 -19.18
CA GLU A 408 -22.21 -8.89 -18.27
C GLU A 408 -21.91 -7.50 -17.71
N SER A 409 -20.67 -7.24 -17.29
CA SER A 409 -20.25 -5.93 -16.81
C SER A 409 -20.39 -4.85 -17.89
N LEU A 410 -19.99 -5.12 -19.14
CA LEU A 410 -20.16 -4.20 -20.27
C LEU A 410 -21.63 -3.90 -20.56
N ALA A 411 -22.52 -4.89 -20.44
CA ALA A 411 -23.96 -4.72 -20.67
C ALA A 411 -24.58 -3.74 -19.66
N LEU A 412 -24.17 -3.81 -18.38
CA LEU A 412 -24.60 -2.86 -17.34
C LEU A 412 -24.15 -1.42 -17.61
N GLN A 413 -23.13 -1.23 -18.44
CA GLN A 413 -22.51 0.06 -18.74
C GLN A 413 -22.98 0.66 -20.09
N ALA A 414 -23.88 -0.02 -20.81
CA ALA A 414 -24.32 0.38 -22.15
C ALA A 414 -25.00 1.77 -22.23
N GLY A 415 -25.39 2.35 -21.09
CA GLY A 415 -25.91 3.72 -20.98
C GLY A 415 -24.87 4.83 -20.81
N GLY A 416 -23.56 4.52 -20.80
CA GLY A 416 -22.49 5.53 -20.72
C GLY A 416 -22.24 6.12 -19.33
N THR A 417 -22.86 5.58 -18.28
CA THR A 417 -22.85 6.14 -16.92
C THR A 417 -21.57 5.87 -16.13
N LEU A 418 -20.68 5.00 -16.60
CA LEU A 418 -19.47 4.56 -15.87
C LEU A 418 -18.22 4.46 -16.78
N PRO A 419 -17.64 5.59 -17.25
CA PRO A 419 -16.50 5.56 -18.18
C PRO A 419 -15.27 4.80 -17.65
N SER A 420 -14.92 4.99 -16.39
CA SER A 420 -13.75 4.36 -15.78
C SER A 420 -13.89 2.84 -15.64
N VAL A 421 -15.05 2.36 -15.21
CA VAL A 421 -15.34 0.91 -15.11
C VAL A 421 -15.34 0.29 -16.51
N ARG A 422 -15.84 1.00 -17.52
CA ARG A 422 -15.79 0.56 -18.92
C ARG A 422 -14.37 0.42 -19.45
N ALA A 423 -13.52 1.42 -19.21
CA ALA A 423 -12.11 1.36 -19.59
C ALA A 423 -11.40 0.16 -18.93
N ASP A 424 -11.65 -0.08 -17.64
CA ASP A 424 -11.08 -1.22 -16.92
C ASP A 424 -11.60 -2.57 -17.45
N THR A 425 -12.89 -2.65 -17.79
CA THR A 425 -13.51 -3.87 -18.35
C THR A 425 -12.91 -4.21 -19.72
N LEU A 426 -12.75 -3.21 -20.58
CA LEU A 426 -12.09 -3.37 -21.89
C LEU A 426 -10.63 -3.83 -21.72
N ARG A 427 -9.91 -3.29 -20.73
CA ARG A 427 -8.52 -3.70 -20.46
C ARG A 427 -8.39 -5.15 -20.03
N LEU A 428 -9.31 -5.66 -19.19
CA LEU A 428 -9.34 -7.09 -18.87
C LEU A 428 -9.77 -7.95 -20.06
N LEU A 429 -10.71 -7.49 -20.88
CA LEU A 429 -11.11 -8.21 -22.09
C LEU A 429 -9.94 -8.33 -23.08
N ALA A 430 -9.15 -7.27 -23.24
CA ALA A 430 -7.93 -7.29 -24.05
C ALA A 430 -6.91 -8.30 -23.54
N ARG A 431 -6.76 -8.47 -22.21
CA ARG A 431 -5.91 -9.53 -21.65
C ARG A 431 -6.40 -10.93 -22.03
N LEU A 432 -7.72 -11.16 -22.08
CA LEU A 432 -8.27 -12.44 -22.54
C LEU A 432 -8.06 -12.66 -24.05
N GLN A 433 -8.11 -11.60 -24.86
CA GLN A 433 -7.82 -11.66 -26.30
C GLN A 433 -6.33 -11.94 -26.57
N ASP A 434 -5.46 -11.28 -25.81
CA ASP A 434 -4.01 -11.50 -25.82
C ASP A 434 -3.65 -12.94 -25.39
N ALA A 435 -4.27 -13.45 -24.31
CA ALA A 435 -4.13 -14.86 -23.91
C ALA A 435 -4.63 -15.86 -24.98
N ALA A 436 -5.60 -15.46 -25.81
CA ALA A 436 -6.03 -16.21 -26.99
C ALA A 436 -5.13 -15.98 -28.22
N ASN A 437 -4.04 -15.22 -28.07
CA ASN A 437 -3.08 -14.85 -29.10
C ASN A 437 -3.71 -14.04 -30.26
N ASP A 438 -4.76 -13.27 -29.97
CA ASP A 438 -5.37 -12.30 -30.89
C ASP A 438 -4.89 -10.89 -30.54
N LEU A 439 -3.62 -10.62 -30.89
CA LEU A 439 -2.96 -9.36 -30.58
C LEU A 439 -3.64 -8.15 -31.24
N VAL A 440 -4.24 -8.33 -32.43
CA VAL A 440 -4.91 -7.25 -33.17
C VAL A 440 -6.21 -6.85 -32.46
N ALA A 441 -7.02 -7.82 -32.04
CA ALA A 441 -8.23 -7.52 -31.28
C ALA A 441 -7.89 -6.92 -29.91
N ALA A 442 -6.85 -7.45 -29.24
CA ALA A 442 -6.38 -6.93 -27.97
C ALA A 442 -5.93 -5.46 -28.09
N GLU A 443 -5.16 -5.13 -29.11
CA GLU A 443 -4.68 -3.76 -29.37
C GLU A 443 -5.84 -2.80 -29.60
N ALA A 444 -6.77 -3.14 -30.51
CA ALA A 444 -7.93 -2.30 -30.79
C ALA A 444 -8.80 -2.07 -29.54
N THR A 445 -8.93 -3.09 -28.68
CA THR A 445 -9.70 -3.01 -27.42
C THR A 445 -8.99 -2.12 -26.39
N LEU A 446 -7.66 -2.21 -26.29
CA LEU A 446 -6.86 -1.33 -25.43
C LEU A 446 -6.85 0.12 -25.91
N GLU A 447 -6.82 0.36 -27.22
CA GLU A 447 -6.93 1.72 -27.77
C GLU A 447 -8.28 2.37 -27.43
N GLN A 448 -9.38 1.60 -27.46
CA GLN A 448 -10.68 2.09 -26.98
C GLN A 448 -10.65 2.40 -25.49
N SER A 449 -10.07 1.53 -24.67
CA SER A 449 -9.88 1.78 -23.22
C SER A 449 -9.09 3.06 -22.98
N LEU A 450 -7.99 3.26 -23.71
CA LEU A 450 -7.12 4.43 -23.59
C LEU A 450 -7.86 5.72 -23.98
N ALA A 451 -8.64 5.69 -25.06
CA ALA A 451 -9.44 6.83 -25.49
C ALA A 451 -10.46 7.24 -24.42
N ILE A 452 -11.15 6.26 -23.80
CA ILE A 452 -12.13 6.51 -22.74
C ILE A 452 -11.45 7.13 -21.50
N SER A 453 -10.34 6.55 -21.03
CA SER A 453 -9.62 7.08 -19.87
C SER A 453 -9.09 8.50 -20.12
N ARG A 454 -8.54 8.77 -21.31
CA ARG A 454 -8.08 10.13 -21.68
C ARG A 454 -9.22 11.13 -21.74
N GLN A 455 -10.36 10.76 -22.34
CA GLN A 455 -11.54 11.62 -22.41
C GLN A 455 -12.12 11.92 -21.02
N ALA A 456 -12.07 10.95 -20.11
CA ALA A 456 -12.51 11.13 -18.72
C ALA A 456 -11.53 11.94 -17.86
N GLY A 457 -10.32 12.26 -18.35
CA GLY A 457 -9.26 12.88 -17.55
C GLY A 457 -8.70 11.94 -16.47
N ASP A 458 -8.85 10.64 -16.65
CA ASP A 458 -8.46 9.61 -15.69
C ASP A 458 -6.98 9.22 -15.90
N ALA A 459 -6.09 9.88 -15.16
CA ALA A 459 -4.64 9.70 -15.27
C ALA A 459 -4.21 8.28 -14.89
N TRP A 460 -4.77 7.73 -13.81
CA TRP A 460 -4.48 6.36 -13.39
C TRP A 460 -4.89 5.33 -14.45
N GLY A 461 -6.11 5.45 -14.99
CA GLY A 461 -6.58 4.52 -16.02
C GLY A 461 -5.79 4.63 -17.31
N THR A 462 -5.37 5.85 -17.66
CA THR A 462 -4.46 6.09 -18.78
C THR A 462 -3.13 5.35 -18.58
N ALA A 463 -2.50 5.45 -17.41
CA ALA A 463 -1.26 4.74 -17.11
C ALA A 463 -1.43 3.21 -17.11
N GLU A 464 -2.50 2.68 -16.51
CA GLU A 464 -2.80 1.24 -16.52
C GLU A 464 -2.98 0.69 -17.95
N THR A 465 -3.63 1.44 -18.83
CA THR A 465 -3.84 1.01 -20.22
C THR A 465 -2.58 1.15 -21.06
N LEU A 466 -1.74 2.16 -20.79
CA LEU A 466 -0.42 2.28 -21.41
C LEU A 466 0.50 1.11 -21.03
N ASP A 467 0.49 0.67 -19.75
CA ASP A 467 1.23 -0.52 -19.32
C ASP A 467 0.77 -1.77 -20.08
N ALA A 468 -0.54 -1.94 -20.25
CA ALA A 468 -1.10 -3.07 -21.01
C ALA A 468 -0.75 -3.02 -22.51
N LEU A 469 -0.75 -1.85 -23.13
CA LEU A 469 -0.29 -1.67 -24.52
C LEU A 469 1.21 -1.92 -24.65
N ALA A 470 2.01 -1.51 -23.66
CA ALA A 470 3.44 -1.73 -23.64
C ALA A 470 3.78 -3.23 -23.60
N LEU A 471 3.03 -3.97 -22.78
CA LEU A 471 3.10 -5.43 -22.69
C LEU A 471 2.74 -6.09 -24.04
N LEU A 472 1.64 -5.67 -24.65
CA LEU A 472 1.20 -6.20 -25.94
C LEU A 472 2.21 -5.92 -27.06
N ALA A 473 2.78 -4.71 -27.10
CA ALA A 473 3.82 -4.32 -28.05
C ALA A 473 5.09 -5.17 -27.86
N TYR A 474 5.47 -5.47 -26.61
CA TYR A 474 6.60 -6.35 -26.31
C TYR A 474 6.39 -7.75 -26.88
N ARG A 475 5.22 -8.36 -26.63
CA ARG A 475 4.84 -9.69 -27.14
C ARG A 475 4.72 -9.72 -28.67
N GLY A 476 4.29 -8.62 -29.28
CA GLY A 476 4.29 -8.42 -30.73
C GLY A 476 5.68 -8.23 -31.36
N GLY A 477 6.73 -8.09 -30.54
CA GLY A 477 8.11 -7.91 -30.98
C GLY A 477 8.55 -6.45 -31.16
N ASP A 478 7.66 -5.46 -30.96
CA ASP A 478 7.96 -4.04 -31.06
C ASP A 478 8.48 -3.48 -29.71
N ARG A 479 9.76 -3.78 -29.45
CA ARG A 479 10.44 -3.37 -28.21
C ARG A 479 10.54 -1.86 -28.07
N ALA A 480 10.76 -1.14 -29.17
CA ALA A 480 10.89 0.32 -29.14
C ALA A 480 9.59 0.98 -28.69
N ARG A 481 8.45 0.50 -29.21
CA ARG A 481 7.13 0.96 -28.78
C ARG A 481 6.83 0.58 -27.34
N SER A 482 7.17 -0.64 -26.92
CA SER A 482 6.99 -1.07 -25.53
C SER A 482 7.70 -0.13 -24.54
N VAL A 483 8.98 0.16 -24.76
CA VAL A 483 9.77 1.08 -23.91
C VAL A 483 9.16 2.49 -23.91
N ALA A 484 8.74 3.00 -25.06
CA ALA A 484 8.13 4.32 -25.16
C ALA A 484 6.78 4.43 -24.41
N LEU A 485 5.99 3.36 -24.41
CA LEU A 485 4.71 3.29 -23.69
C LEU A 485 4.91 3.19 -22.19
N TYR A 486 5.86 2.35 -21.72
CA TYR A 486 6.22 2.29 -20.30
C TYR A 486 6.78 3.63 -19.79
N ALA A 487 7.58 4.34 -20.59
CA ALA A 487 8.09 5.66 -20.21
C ALA A 487 6.96 6.69 -20.04
N GLN A 488 5.95 6.67 -20.92
CA GLN A 488 4.76 7.52 -20.79
C GLN A 488 3.95 7.19 -19.54
N SER A 489 3.70 5.89 -19.28
CA SER A 489 3.02 5.42 -18.07
C SER A 489 3.77 5.86 -16.81
N ARG A 490 5.09 5.67 -16.77
CA ARG A 490 5.96 6.07 -15.66
C ARG A 490 5.87 7.58 -15.39
N ALA A 491 5.95 8.42 -16.43
CA ALA A 491 5.84 9.87 -16.26
C ALA A 491 4.51 10.29 -15.62
N ILE A 492 3.39 9.65 -16.00
CA ILE A 492 2.08 9.89 -15.36
C ILE A 492 2.10 9.43 -13.90
N ARG A 493 2.66 8.25 -13.62
CA ARG A 493 2.72 7.72 -12.24
C ARG A 493 3.64 8.53 -11.33
N GLU A 494 4.72 9.10 -11.86
CA GLU A 494 5.62 9.98 -11.12
C GLU A 494 4.93 11.26 -10.68
N THR A 495 4.11 11.89 -11.55
CA THR A 495 3.30 13.06 -11.14
C THR A 495 2.23 12.70 -10.13
N MET A 496 1.68 11.49 -10.24
CA MET A 496 0.76 10.95 -9.25
C MET A 496 1.46 10.56 -7.94
N GLY A 497 2.78 10.39 -7.89
CA GLY A 497 3.46 9.77 -6.74
C GLY A 497 3.17 8.28 -6.57
N ASP A 498 2.69 7.60 -7.61
CA ASP A 498 2.29 6.19 -7.62
C ASP A 498 3.51 5.25 -7.77
N ARG A 499 4.41 5.30 -6.79
CA ARG A 499 5.63 4.47 -6.78
C ARG A 499 5.30 2.98 -6.72
N ALA A 500 4.24 2.60 -6.02
CA ALA A 500 3.82 1.22 -5.88
C ALA A 500 3.48 0.59 -7.24
N ARG A 501 2.73 1.30 -8.10
CA ARG A 501 2.42 0.78 -9.43
C ARG A 501 3.61 0.85 -10.40
N ILE A 502 4.54 1.81 -10.26
CA ILE A 502 5.81 1.78 -11.01
C ILE A 502 6.57 0.48 -10.74
N ALA A 503 6.74 0.11 -9.46
CA ALA A 503 7.40 -1.15 -9.09
C ALA A 503 6.70 -2.38 -9.69
N ARG A 504 5.36 -2.38 -9.72
CA ARG A 504 4.60 -3.47 -10.36
C ARG A 504 4.85 -3.54 -11.86
N SER A 505 4.76 -2.43 -12.59
CA SER A 505 4.98 -2.41 -14.04
C SER A 505 6.40 -2.85 -14.41
N LEU A 506 7.39 -2.54 -13.58
CA LEU A 506 8.77 -3.03 -13.72
C LEU A 506 8.89 -4.55 -13.51
N LEU A 507 8.18 -5.12 -12.52
CA LEU A 507 8.16 -6.58 -12.31
C LEU A 507 7.46 -7.33 -13.45
N GLU A 508 6.41 -6.75 -14.02
CA GLU A 508 5.71 -7.28 -15.20
C GLU A 508 6.63 -7.26 -16.43
N LEU A 509 7.32 -6.14 -16.70
CA LEU A 509 8.31 -6.06 -17.77
C LEU A 509 9.45 -7.09 -17.60
N SER A 510 9.99 -7.21 -16.39
CA SER A 510 11.03 -8.20 -16.06
C SER A 510 10.59 -9.64 -16.33
N TRP A 511 9.33 -9.97 -16.02
CA TRP A 511 8.76 -11.29 -16.27
C TRP A 511 8.70 -11.62 -17.77
N GLU A 512 8.26 -10.68 -18.60
CA GLU A 512 8.19 -10.89 -20.05
C GLU A 512 9.57 -10.98 -20.71
N ALA A 513 10.51 -10.17 -20.23
CA ALA A 513 11.91 -10.26 -20.64
C ALA A 513 12.49 -11.64 -20.35
N GLN A 514 12.13 -12.24 -19.20
CA GLN A 514 12.52 -13.60 -18.86
C GLN A 514 11.94 -14.63 -19.84
N LEU A 515 10.67 -14.51 -20.24
CA LEU A 515 10.04 -15.44 -21.20
C LEU A 515 10.66 -15.33 -22.60
N SER A 516 11.06 -14.12 -22.99
CA SER A 516 11.65 -13.84 -24.31
C SER A 516 13.18 -14.03 -24.35
N GLY A 517 13.82 -14.36 -23.22
CA GLY A 517 15.26 -14.57 -23.10
C GLY A 517 16.10 -13.29 -23.17
N ASP A 518 15.49 -12.11 -22.97
CA ASP A 518 16.14 -10.81 -23.04
C ASP A 518 16.89 -10.50 -21.74
N ARG A 519 18.17 -10.88 -21.69
CA ARG A 519 18.99 -10.83 -20.47
C ARG A 519 19.15 -9.43 -19.86
N GLU A 520 19.04 -8.36 -20.65
CA GLU A 520 19.26 -6.99 -20.18
C GLU A 520 18.09 -6.48 -19.33
N LEU A 521 16.86 -6.85 -19.69
CA LEU A 521 15.63 -6.38 -19.04
C LEU A 521 15.13 -7.31 -17.92
N VAL A 522 15.82 -8.42 -17.64
CA VAL A 522 15.40 -9.40 -16.63
C VAL A 522 15.65 -8.92 -15.19
N LEU A 523 16.85 -8.42 -14.88
CA LEU A 523 17.24 -8.10 -13.49
C LEU A 523 17.02 -6.64 -13.11
N VAL A 524 17.47 -5.69 -13.93
CA VAL A 524 17.49 -4.26 -13.56
C VAL A 524 16.09 -3.75 -13.15
N PRO A 525 15.01 -3.99 -13.92
CA PRO A 525 13.66 -3.58 -13.50
C PRO A 525 13.20 -4.25 -12.20
N ALA A 526 13.55 -5.52 -11.98
CA ALA A 526 13.14 -6.25 -10.78
C ALA A 526 13.89 -5.78 -9.52
N GLU A 527 15.17 -5.42 -9.65
CA GLU A 527 15.97 -4.83 -8.57
C GLU A 527 15.48 -3.43 -8.21
N GLU A 528 15.20 -2.58 -9.22
CA GLU A 528 14.58 -1.26 -9.01
C GLU A 528 13.21 -1.39 -8.33
N ALA A 529 12.39 -2.34 -8.77
CA ALA A 529 11.10 -2.61 -8.14
C ALA A 529 11.24 -3.02 -6.66
N LEU A 530 12.19 -3.89 -6.33
CA LEU A 530 12.45 -4.27 -4.93
C LEU A 530 12.87 -3.06 -4.09
N ALA A 531 13.78 -2.21 -4.62
CA ALA A 531 14.21 -1.00 -3.92
C ALA A 531 13.02 -0.06 -3.62
N ILE A 532 12.14 0.15 -4.60
CA ILE A 532 10.91 0.94 -4.39
C ILE A 532 10.01 0.30 -3.32
N ARG A 533 9.83 -1.03 -3.33
CA ARG A 533 9.01 -1.71 -2.30
C ARG A 533 9.63 -1.59 -0.91
N MET A 534 10.96 -1.65 -0.80
CA MET A 534 11.68 -1.43 0.46
C MET A 534 11.49 0.01 0.99
N GLU A 535 11.54 1.01 0.11
CA GLU A 535 11.26 2.40 0.47
C GLU A 535 9.82 2.61 0.98
N LEU A 536 8.85 1.91 0.39
CA LEU A 536 7.44 1.98 0.79
C LEU A 536 7.14 1.18 2.07
N GLY A 537 7.98 0.20 2.42
CA GLY A 537 7.90 -0.55 3.69
C GLY A 537 6.82 -1.64 3.76
N ASP A 538 6.06 -1.91 2.69
CA ASP A 538 5.08 -2.99 2.66
C ASP A 538 5.76 -4.37 2.56
N GLN A 539 5.83 -5.07 3.69
CA GLN A 539 6.51 -6.36 3.82
C GLN A 539 5.94 -7.46 2.89
N VAL A 540 4.64 -7.43 2.57
CA VAL A 540 4.01 -8.40 1.66
C VAL A 540 4.54 -8.22 0.25
N GLU A 541 4.67 -6.97 -0.17
CA GLU A 541 5.14 -6.60 -1.50
C GLU A 541 6.65 -6.80 -1.65
N ILE A 542 7.42 -6.56 -0.58
CA ILE A 542 8.85 -6.91 -0.51
C ILE A 542 9.02 -8.43 -0.67
N ALA A 543 8.27 -9.25 0.10
CA ALA A 543 8.35 -10.70 0.01
C ALA A 543 8.03 -11.21 -1.41
N SER A 544 7.02 -10.62 -2.06
CA SER A 544 6.63 -10.95 -3.43
C SER A 544 7.72 -10.57 -4.45
N ALA A 545 8.33 -9.38 -4.31
CA ALA A 545 9.44 -8.93 -5.16
C ALA A 545 10.71 -9.79 -4.99
N LEU A 546 11.00 -10.26 -3.78
CA LEU A 546 12.10 -11.21 -3.52
C LEU A 546 11.86 -12.55 -4.23
N SER A 547 10.66 -13.13 -4.11
CA SER A 547 10.29 -14.36 -4.83
C SER A 547 10.39 -14.17 -6.34
N ALA A 548 9.95 -13.00 -6.83
CA ALA A 548 10.11 -12.63 -8.22
C ALA A 548 11.60 -12.66 -8.62
N LEU A 549 12.48 -11.93 -7.95
CA LEU A 549 13.94 -11.95 -8.20
C LEU A 549 14.54 -13.35 -8.14
N GLY A 550 14.10 -14.20 -7.22
CA GLY A 550 14.47 -15.62 -7.19
C GLY A 550 14.23 -16.32 -8.52
N ASN A 551 13.03 -16.15 -9.11
CA ASN A 551 12.69 -16.70 -10.43
C ASN A 551 13.58 -16.14 -11.56
N ARG A 552 14.00 -14.87 -11.48
CA ARG A 552 14.83 -14.21 -12.50
C ARG A 552 16.28 -14.67 -12.42
N HIS A 553 16.84 -14.78 -11.21
CA HIS A 553 18.17 -15.33 -11.02
C HIS A 553 18.24 -16.80 -11.43
N LYS A 554 17.19 -17.58 -11.15
CA LYS A 554 17.08 -18.97 -11.60
C LYS A 554 17.13 -19.07 -13.13
N SER A 555 16.36 -18.26 -13.87
CA SER A 555 16.37 -18.33 -15.36
C SER A 555 17.71 -17.95 -15.98
N LEU A 556 18.51 -17.13 -15.29
CA LEU A 556 19.85 -16.76 -15.71
C LEU A 556 20.94 -17.78 -15.29
N GLY A 557 20.57 -18.82 -14.52
CA GLY A 557 21.51 -19.82 -13.99
C GLY A 557 22.25 -19.39 -12.72
N ASN A 558 21.82 -18.29 -12.08
CA ASN A 558 22.39 -17.78 -10.83
C ASN A 558 21.78 -18.49 -9.61
N HIS A 559 22.00 -19.81 -9.52
CA HIS A 559 21.26 -20.68 -8.61
C HIS A 559 21.41 -20.33 -7.12
N ALA A 560 22.63 -20.04 -6.65
CA ALA A 560 22.87 -19.66 -5.26
C ALA A 560 22.15 -18.36 -4.86
N THR A 561 22.15 -17.37 -5.76
CA THR A 561 21.44 -16.10 -5.53
C THR A 561 19.93 -16.29 -5.55
N ALA A 562 19.41 -17.10 -6.48
CA ALA A 562 17.99 -17.44 -6.53
C ALA A 562 17.50 -18.06 -5.22
N LYS A 563 18.26 -19.04 -4.69
CA LYS A 563 17.98 -19.69 -3.41
C LYS A 563 17.91 -18.69 -2.25
N ASN A 564 18.88 -17.78 -2.15
CA ASN A 564 18.89 -16.76 -1.10
C ASN A 564 17.63 -15.86 -1.15
N TYR A 565 17.22 -15.42 -2.34
CA TYR A 565 16.01 -14.62 -2.49
C TYR A 565 14.73 -15.36 -2.11
N TYR A 566 14.61 -16.63 -2.49
CA TYR A 566 13.49 -17.46 -2.07
C TYR A 566 13.48 -17.69 -0.55
N GLU A 567 14.63 -17.97 0.07
CA GLU A 567 14.75 -18.17 1.52
C GLU A 567 14.34 -16.90 2.30
N GLN A 568 14.76 -15.71 1.85
CA GLN A 568 14.32 -14.44 2.44
C GLN A 568 12.81 -14.22 2.28
N SER A 569 12.25 -14.55 1.11
CA SER A 569 10.81 -14.44 0.85
C SER A 569 10.00 -15.39 1.74
N VAL A 570 10.44 -16.64 1.89
CA VAL A 570 9.84 -17.65 2.79
C VAL A 570 9.84 -17.16 4.24
N GLU A 571 10.98 -16.65 4.71
CA GLU A 571 11.10 -16.14 6.09
C GLU A 571 10.13 -14.98 6.33
N LEU A 572 10.06 -14.04 5.39
CA LEU A 572 9.18 -12.88 5.54
C LEU A 572 7.69 -13.29 5.53
N PHE A 573 7.27 -14.19 4.63
CA PHE A 573 5.89 -14.68 4.63
C PHE A 573 5.55 -15.50 5.89
N ARG A 574 6.50 -16.24 6.47
CA ARG A 574 6.33 -16.92 7.76
C ARG A 574 6.13 -15.92 8.90
N GLN A 575 6.96 -14.87 8.97
CA GLN A 575 6.84 -13.82 9.99
C GLN A 575 5.49 -13.09 9.91
N LEU A 576 4.98 -12.89 8.69
CA LEU A 576 3.67 -12.28 8.44
C LEU A 576 2.49 -13.23 8.68
N GLY A 577 2.74 -14.54 8.87
CA GLY A 577 1.69 -15.55 9.01
C GLY A 577 0.86 -15.80 7.75
N LEU A 578 1.34 -15.35 6.58
CA LEU A 578 0.59 -15.46 5.31
C LEU A 578 0.84 -16.81 4.63
N LYS A 579 0.00 -17.78 4.96
CA LYS A 579 0.13 -19.19 4.53
C LYS A 579 0.09 -19.38 3.00
N ARG A 580 -0.88 -18.80 2.31
CA ARG A 580 -1.06 -19.03 0.85
C ARG A 580 0.12 -18.53 0.00
N PRO A 581 0.60 -17.28 0.13
CA PRO A 581 1.81 -16.86 -0.59
C PRO A 581 3.04 -17.70 -0.22
N LEU A 582 3.16 -18.07 1.07
CA LEU A 582 4.24 -18.95 1.54
C LEU A 582 4.27 -20.28 0.77
N ALA A 583 3.12 -20.93 0.56
CA ALA A 583 3.06 -22.17 -0.23
C ALA A 583 3.62 -21.99 -1.65
N GLY A 584 3.24 -20.92 -2.35
CA GLY A 584 3.76 -20.62 -3.69
C GLY A 584 5.29 -20.47 -3.73
N VAL A 585 5.88 -19.78 -2.73
CA VAL A 585 7.33 -19.60 -2.65
C VAL A 585 8.05 -20.90 -2.24
N LEU A 586 7.48 -21.66 -1.30
CA LEU A 586 7.99 -22.97 -0.90
C LEU A 586 8.03 -23.93 -2.09
N ASN A 587 7.01 -23.89 -2.96
CA ASN A 587 6.98 -24.67 -4.19
C ASN A 587 8.15 -24.30 -5.14
N ASN A 588 8.33 -23.01 -5.38
CA ASN A 588 9.41 -22.52 -6.23
C ASN A 588 10.80 -22.88 -5.68
N LEU A 589 10.99 -22.71 -4.36
CA LEU A 589 12.23 -23.08 -3.68
C LEU A 589 12.48 -24.59 -3.69
N GLY A 590 11.45 -25.40 -3.38
CA GLY A 590 11.53 -26.85 -3.37
C GLY A 590 11.90 -27.39 -4.75
N PHE A 591 11.25 -26.90 -5.80
CA PHE A 591 11.60 -27.24 -7.18
C PHE A 591 13.03 -26.84 -7.54
N HIS A 592 13.48 -25.65 -7.13
CA HIS A 592 14.84 -25.16 -7.37
C HIS A 592 15.90 -26.02 -6.68
N VAL A 593 15.71 -26.33 -5.39
CA VAL A 593 16.61 -27.18 -4.59
C VAL A 593 16.65 -28.61 -5.14
N GLY A 594 15.53 -29.11 -5.67
CA GLY A 594 15.48 -30.40 -6.36
C GLY A 594 16.30 -30.43 -7.65
N ASP A 595 16.33 -29.34 -8.44
CA ASP A 595 17.19 -29.26 -9.63
C ASP A 595 18.69 -29.20 -9.25
N GLU A 596 19.04 -28.74 -8.05
CA GLU A 596 20.41 -28.82 -7.52
C GLU A 596 20.79 -30.22 -7.00
N GLY A 597 19.83 -31.14 -6.89
CA GLY A 597 20.03 -32.53 -6.48
C GLY A 597 19.79 -32.83 -5.00
N ASP A 598 19.37 -31.86 -4.18
CA ASP A 598 18.98 -32.08 -2.77
C ASP A 598 17.50 -32.47 -2.67
N TYR A 599 17.20 -33.70 -3.11
CA TYR A 599 15.83 -34.21 -3.21
C TYR A 599 15.14 -34.33 -1.84
N ALA A 600 15.89 -34.61 -0.77
CA ALA A 600 15.32 -34.72 0.58
C ALA A 600 14.78 -33.37 1.05
N ARG A 601 15.55 -32.29 0.85
CA ARG A 601 15.10 -30.93 1.18
C ARG A 601 14.01 -30.46 0.24
N ALA A 602 14.11 -30.75 -1.06
CA ALA A 602 13.07 -30.43 -2.04
C ALA A 602 11.72 -31.04 -1.62
N ARG A 603 11.72 -32.34 -1.28
CA ARG A 603 10.53 -33.06 -0.81
C ARG A 603 9.92 -32.41 0.43
N SER A 604 10.73 -32.11 1.45
CA SER A 604 10.23 -31.47 2.68
C SER A 604 9.54 -30.13 2.41
N LEU A 605 10.12 -29.29 1.54
CA LEU A 605 9.56 -27.99 1.19
C LEU A 605 8.25 -28.11 0.39
N LEU A 606 8.22 -29.06 -0.55
CA LEU A 606 7.05 -29.31 -1.39
C LEU A 606 5.89 -29.94 -0.60
N GLU A 607 6.18 -30.84 0.35
CA GLU A 607 5.19 -31.41 1.28
C GLU A 607 4.62 -30.34 2.22
N GLU A 608 5.47 -29.43 2.73
CA GLU A 608 5.01 -28.25 3.51
C GLU A 608 4.07 -27.38 2.68
N SER A 609 4.45 -27.08 1.42
CA SER A 609 3.61 -26.32 0.49
C SER A 609 2.25 -26.99 0.26
N LEU A 610 2.24 -28.30 -0.03
CA LEU A 610 1.02 -29.06 -0.25
C LEU A 610 0.12 -29.06 0.99
N ALA A 611 0.67 -29.27 2.18
CA ALA A 611 -0.07 -29.25 3.44
C ALA A 611 -0.77 -27.90 3.67
N ILE A 612 -0.08 -26.80 3.36
CA ILE A 612 -0.68 -25.47 3.44
C ILE A 612 -1.82 -25.30 2.42
N VAL A 613 -1.65 -25.77 1.18
CA VAL A 613 -2.72 -25.70 0.17
C VAL A 613 -3.91 -26.55 0.55
N HIS A 614 -3.69 -27.74 1.12
CA HIS A 614 -4.77 -28.59 1.64
C HIS A 614 -5.53 -27.92 2.78
N GLU A 615 -4.82 -27.28 3.70
CA GLU A 615 -5.43 -26.52 4.80
C GLU A 615 -6.26 -25.33 4.28
N THR A 616 -5.72 -24.59 3.31
CA THR A 616 -6.27 -23.28 2.92
C THR A 616 -7.25 -23.32 1.74
N ALA A 617 -7.17 -24.32 0.86
CA ALA A 617 -8.00 -24.43 -0.35
C ALA A 617 -8.61 -25.83 -0.53
N GLY A 618 -8.22 -26.80 0.29
CA GLY A 618 -8.68 -28.18 0.20
C GLY A 618 -7.89 -29.03 -0.81
N PRO A 619 -7.93 -30.37 -0.64
CA PRO A 619 -7.12 -31.31 -1.42
C PRO A 619 -7.49 -31.40 -2.90
N GLY A 620 -8.75 -31.11 -3.24
CA GLY A 620 -9.24 -31.13 -4.62
C GLY A 620 -9.03 -29.82 -5.38
N SER A 621 -8.35 -28.81 -4.82
CA SER A 621 -8.20 -27.51 -5.48
C SER A 621 -7.22 -27.54 -6.67
N ALA A 622 -7.39 -26.65 -7.64
CA ALA A 622 -6.44 -26.51 -8.75
C ALA A 622 -4.99 -26.22 -8.29
N ASN A 623 -4.83 -25.50 -7.17
CA ASN A 623 -3.51 -25.25 -6.57
C ASN A 623 -2.87 -26.53 -6.01
N SER A 624 -3.67 -27.47 -5.48
CA SER A 624 -3.19 -28.77 -5.02
C SER A 624 -2.54 -29.54 -6.18
N SER A 625 -3.16 -29.51 -7.37
CA SER A 625 -2.62 -30.11 -8.59
C SER A 625 -1.23 -29.57 -8.96
N LEU A 626 -0.97 -28.28 -8.77
CA LEU A 626 0.34 -27.69 -9.08
C LEU A 626 1.44 -28.15 -8.10
N MET A 627 1.10 -28.23 -6.81
CA MET A 627 2.03 -28.72 -5.78
C MET A 627 2.33 -30.21 -5.96
N LEU A 628 1.30 -31.01 -6.28
CA LEU A 628 1.42 -32.43 -6.57
C LEU A 628 2.26 -32.70 -7.83
N ASP A 629 2.13 -31.91 -8.89
CA ASP A 629 3.00 -32.03 -10.07
C ASP A 629 4.47 -31.78 -9.70
N SER A 630 4.73 -30.75 -8.89
CA SER A 630 6.10 -30.44 -8.44
C SER A 630 6.70 -31.57 -7.59
N LEU A 631 5.90 -32.17 -6.70
CA LEU A 631 6.26 -33.38 -5.93
C LEU A 631 6.51 -34.59 -6.84
N ALA A 632 5.61 -34.84 -7.79
CA ALA A 632 5.70 -35.96 -8.75
C ALA A 632 6.96 -35.88 -9.60
N ARG A 633 7.31 -34.69 -10.08
CA ARG A 633 8.55 -34.46 -10.84
C ARG A 633 9.79 -34.64 -9.98
N SER A 634 9.77 -34.17 -8.73
CA SER A 634 10.88 -34.38 -7.79
C SER A 634 11.11 -35.88 -7.51
N ALA A 635 10.04 -36.62 -7.22
CA ALA A 635 10.08 -38.07 -7.02
C ALA A 635 10.53 -38.84 -8.27
N LEU A 636 10.07 -38.43 -9.46
CA LEU A 636 10.47 -39.04 -10.73
C LEU A 636 12.00 -38.92 -10.94
N ILE A 637 12.58 -37.75 -10.68
CA ILE A 637 14.03 -37.53 -10.80
C ILE A 637 14.79 -38.30 -9.72
N ALA A 638 14.23 -38.42 -8.51
CA ALA A 638 14.81 -39.20 -7.41
C ALA A 638 14.69 -40.72 -7.59
N GLY A 639 13.95 -41.20 -8.61
CA GLY A 639 13.72 -42.63 -8.87
C GLY A 639 12.57 -43.26 -8.06
N GLU A 640 11.75 -42.45 -7.39
CA GLU A 640 10.61 -42.87 -6.57
C GLU A 640 9.34 -43.06 -7.44
N TYR A 641 9.41 -43.96 -8.42
CA TYR A 641 8.43 -44.03 -9.51
C TYR A 641 6.98 -44.35 -9.08
N GLU A 642 6.78 -45.21 -8.08
CA GLU A 642 5.44 -45.52 -7.55
C GLU A 642 4.76 -44.28 -6.94
N GLN A 643 5.53 -43.48 -6.19
CA GLN A 643 5.02 -42.26 -5.59
C GLN A 643 4.76 -41.18 -6.64
N ALA A 644 5.69 -41.01 -7.59
CA ALA A 644 5.53 -40.09 -8.72
C ALA A 644 4.26 -40.41 -9.52
N ARG A 645 4.00 -41.71 -9.76
CA ARG A 645 2.79 -42.19 -10.42
C ARG A 645 1.52 -41.78 -9.67
N ALA A 646 1.46 -42.08 -8.38
CA ALA A 646 0.30 -41.80 -7.55
C ALA A 646 -0.06 -40.30 -7.59
N TRP A 647 0.94 -39.43 -7.47
CA TRP A 647 0.74 -38.00 -7.56
C TRP A 647 0.33 -37.53 -8.96
N PHE A 648 0.95 -38.02 -10.05
CA PHE A 648 0.49 -37.65 -11.40
C PHE A 648 -0.94 -38.10 -11.71
N VAL A 649 -1.40 -39.24 -11.18
CA VAL A 649 -2.80 -39.67 -11.29
C VAL A 649 -3.75 -38.71 -10.57
N GLU A 650 -3.35 -38.24 -9.39
CA GLU A 650 -4.11 -37.26 -8.63
C GLU A 650 -4.16 -35.89 -9.36
N VAL A 651 -3.02 -35.43 -9.90
CA VAL A 651 -2.95 -34.24 -10.79
C VAL A 651 -3.92 -34.39 -11.96
N LEU A 652 -3.94 -35.55 -12.62
CA LEU A 652 -4.83 -35.81 -13.76
C LEU A 652 -6.30 -35.73 -13.36
N THR A 653 -6.67 -36.31 -12.22
CA THR A 653 -8.04 -36.35 -11.71
C THR A 653 -8.54 -34.97 -11.30
N ILE A 654 -7.72 -34.22 -10.56
CA ILE A 654 -8.04 -32.83 -10.17
C ILE A 654 -8.12 -31.95 -11.43
N SER A 655 -7.19 -32.10 -12.36
CA SER A 655 -7.17 -31.30 -13.59
C SER A 655 -8.37 -31.61 -14.49
N GLN A 656 -8.81 -32.88 -14.55
CA GLN A 656 -10.03 -33.27 -15.25
C GLN A 656 -11.27 -32.61 -14.63
N SER A 657 -11.40 -32.62 -13.29
CA SER A 657 -12.58 -32.04 -12.63
C SER A 657 -12.68 -30.52 -12.78
N HIS A 658 -11.57 -29.85 -13.09
CA HIS A 658 -11.48 -28.41 -13.33
C HIS A 658 -11.38 -28.04 -14.82
N GLU A 659 -11.49 -29.02 -15.73
CA GLU A 659 -11.28 -28.83 -17.18
C GLU A 659 -9.92 -28.15 -17.51
N ASN A 660 -8.92 -28.33 -16.65
CA ASN A 660 -7.59 -27.73 -16.79
C ASN A 660 -6.72 -28.53 -17.77
N LEU A 661 -6.79 -28.17 -19.05
CA LEU A 661 -6.00 -28.81 -20.12
C LEU A 661 -4.49 -28.78 -19.87
N HIS A 662 -3.98 -27.78 -19.15
CA HIS A 662 -2.56 -27.67 -18.85
C HIS A 662 -2.11 -28.72 -17.83
N GLY A 663 -2.86 -28.88 -16.75
CA GLY A 663 -2.58 -29.91 -15.76
C GLY A 663 -2.76 -31.33 -16.31
N ILE A 664 -3.73 -31.54 -17.20
CA ILE A 664 -3.90 -32.81 -17.93
C ILE A 664 -2.67 -33.12 -18.78
N GLU A 665 -2.19 -32.15 -19.57
CA GLU A 665 -0.99 -32.32 -20.37
C GLU A 665 0.23 -32.72 -19.53
N TRP A 666 0.47 -31.99 -18.43
CA TRP A 666 1.58 -32.26 -17.51
C TRP A 666 1.51 -33.64 -16.87
N ALA A 667 0.31 -34.06 -16.45
CA ALA A 667 0.12 -35.39 -15.89
C ALA A 667 0.35 -36.50 -16.93
N LEU A 668 -0.15 -36.33 -18.17
CA LEU A 668 0.08 -37.31 -19.25
C LEU A 668 1.56 -37.43 -19.60
N GLU A 669 2.26 -36.30 -19.67
CA GLU A 669 3.70 -36.23 -19.91
C GLU A 669 4.49 -36.96 -18.81
N GLY A 670 4.20 -36.63 -17.55
CA GLY A 670 4.82 -37.25 -16.37
C GLY A 670 4.52 -38.74 -16.23
N LEU A 671 3.28 -39.18 -16.47
CA LEU A 671 2.91 -40.60 -16.48
C LEU A 671 3.64 -41.36 -17.59
N GLY A 672 3.80 -40.74 -18.77
CA GLY A 672 4.62 -41.29 -19.85
C GLY A 672 6.07 -41.52 -19.41
N GLN A 673 6.66 -40.56 -18.68
CA GLN A 673 8.00 -40.71 -18.11
C GLN A 673 8.06 -41.82 -17.05
N VAL A 674 7.07 -41.92 -16.17
CA VAL A 674 7.03 -42.99 -15.15
C VAL A 674 6.96 -44.37 -15.82
N VAL A 675 6.04 -44.56 -16.77
CA VAL A 675 5.90 -45.82 -17.53
C VAL A 675 7.19 -46.16 -18.28
N ALA A 676 7.85 -45.15 -18.86
CA ALA A 676 9.15 -45.30 -19.49
C ALA A 676 10.27 -45.60 -18.45
N ALA A 677 10.21 -45.09 -17.23
CA ALA A 677 11.26 -45.34 -16.25
C ALA A 677 11.13 -46.72 -15.60
N THR A 678 9.90 -47.21 -15.40
CA THR A 678 9.61 -48.52 -14.81
C THR A 678 9.53 -49.67 -15.82
N ARG A 679 10.00 -49.44 -17.06
CA ARG A 679 9.95 -50.37 -18.20
C ARG A 679 10.32 -51.81 -17.81
N ARG A 680 9.42 -52.75 -18.13
CA ARG A 680 9.69 -54.19 -18.04
C ARG A 680 9.53 -54.94 -19.37
N HIS A 681 8.77 -54.39 -20.34
CA HIS A 681 8.35 -55.04 -21.60
C HIS A 681 8.02 -53.98 -22.67
N SER A 682 8.07 -54.35 -23.96
CA SER A 682 7.80 -53.46 -25.11
C SER A 682 6.41 -52.80 -25.11
N GLN A 683 5.43 -53.40 -24.44
CA GLN A 683 4.10 -52.81 -24.24
C GLN A 683 4.13 -51.53 -23.39
N HIS A 684 5.03 -51.43 -22.41
CA HIS A 684 5.21 -50.21 -21.61
C HIS A 684 5.77 -49.08 -22.46
N SER A 685 6.72 -49.38 -23.35
CA SER A 685 7.32 -48.42 -24.28
C SER A 685 6.29 -47.88 -25.27
N LEU A 686 5.40 -48.73 -25.79
CA LEU A 686 4.26 -48.31 -26.63
C LEU A 686 3.30 -47.38 -25.87
N ARG A 687 3.01 -47.71 -24.60
CA ARG A 687 2.15 -46.91 -23.74
C ARG A 687 2.74 -45.53 -23.44
N ALA A 688 4.04 -45.46 -23.11
CA ALA A 688 4.73 -44.19 -22.90
C ALA A 688 4.68 -43.30 -24.17
N ALA A 689 4.94 -43.88 -25.35
CA ALA A 689 4.89 -43.17 -26.61
C ALA A 689 3.49 -42.59 -26.93
N ARG A 690 2.41 -43.34 -26.63
CA ARG A 690 1.02 -42.85 -26.77
C ARG A 690 0.71 -41.70 -25.81
N LEU A 691 1.09 -41.83 -24.54
CA LEU A 691 0.88 -40.77 -23.54
C LEU A 691 1.60 -39.46 -23.95
N TRP A 692 2.85 -39.56 -24.39
CA TRP A 692 3.57 -38.38 -24.88
C TRP A 692 2.98 -37.80 -26.16
N GLY A 693 2.48 -38.63 -27.09
CA GLY A 693 1.77 -38.15 -28.27
C GLY A 693 0.50 -37.35 -27.92
N ALA A 694 -0.28 -37.82 -26.95
CA ALA A 694 -1.45 -37.09 -26.48
C ALA A 694 -1.08 -35.78 -25.79
N ALA A 695 -0.03 -35.78 -24.95
CA ALA A 695 0.48 -34.58 -24.31
C ALA A 695 0.98 -33.55 -25.37
N GLU A 696 1.64 -34.00 -26.45
CA GLU A 696 2.04 -33.14 -27.56
C GLU A 696 0.87 -32.50 -28.30
N ARG A 697 -0.24 -33.24 -28.50
CA ARG A 697 -1.45 -32.65 -29.08
C ARG A 697 -1.98 -31.52 -28.20
N LEU A 698 -2.04 -31.74 -26.88
CA LEU A 698 -2.49 -30.72 -25.94
C LEU A 698 -1.55 -29.51 -25.94
N ALA A 699 -0.24 -29.73 -25.96
CA ALA A 699 0.75 -28.67 -26.04
C ALA A 699 0.62 -27.85 -27.34
N ALA A 700 0.47 -28.54 -28.48
CA ALA A 700 0.33 -27.93 -29.80
C ALA A 700 -0.97 -27.13 -29.96
N ALA A 701 -2.08 -27.62 -29.41
CA ALA A 701 -3.35 -26.87 -29.35
C ALA A 701 -3.19 -25.54 -28.59
N ARG A 702 -2.22 -25.46 -27.67
CA ARG A 702 -1.89 -24.26 -26.88
C ARG A 702 -0.70 -23.46 -27.46
N LYS A 703 -0.19 -23.84 -28.64
CA LYS A 703 1.04 -23.28 -29.24
C LYS A 703 2.25 -23.29 -28.29
N SER A 704 2.30 -24.27 -27.39
CA SER A 704 3.41 -24.49 -26.45
C SER A 704 4.23 -25.70 -26.87
N THR A 705 5.45 -25.83 -26.34
CA THR A 705 6.29 -27.02 -26.55
C THR A 705 6.47 -27.77 -25.23
N LEU A 706 6.37 -29.09 -25.29
CA LEU A 706 6.37 -29.99 -24.13
C LEU A 706 7.59 -29.79 -23.19
N THR A 707 8.73 -29.36 -23.73
CA THR A 707 10.00 -29.24 -23.01
C THR A 707 10.35 -27.81 -22.59
N ALA A 708 9.57 -26.79 -22.99
CA ALA A 708 9.93 -25.38 -22.76
C ALA A 708 9.94 -24.96 -21.28
N VAL A 709 9.25 -25.70 -20.41
CA VAL A 709 9.06 -25.34 -18.98
C VAL A 709 9.80 -26.32 -18.04
N MET A 710 10.49 -27.33 -18.59
CA MET A 710 11.18 -28.33 -17.78
C MET A 710 12.50 -27.79 -17.19
N ALA A 711 12.77 -28.12 -15.92
CA ALA A 711 14.07 -27.90 -15.30
C ALA A 711 15.19 -28.65 -16.02
N SER A 712 16.44 -28.25 -15.79
CA SER A 712 17.59 -28.79 -16.52
C SER A 712 17.75 -30.30 -16.36
N ASN A 713 17.54 -30.84 -15.15
CA ASN A 713 17.62 -32.28 -14.89
C ASN A 713 16.36 -33.03 -15.35
N GLY A 714 15.17 -32.43 -15.19
CA GLY A 714 13.92 -33.02 -15.68
C GLY A 714 13.88 -33.16 -17.20
N ARG A 715 14.37 -32.15 -17.92
CA ARG A 715 14.53 -32.19 -19.38
C ARG A 715 15.51 -33.27 -19.81
N ARG A 716 16.66 -33.37 -19.12
CA ARG A 716 17.68 -34.37 -19.40
C ARG A 716 17.14 -35.79 -19.20
N LEU A 717 16.38 -36.02 -18.14
CA LEU A 717 15.70 -37.29 -17.87
C LEU A 717 14.66 -37.60 -18.97
N TYR A 718 13.82 -36.64 -19.33
CA TYR A 718 12.83 -36.80 -20.39
C TYR A 718 13.49 -37.18 -21.73
N GLU A 719 14.53 -36.45 -22.15
CA GLU A 719 15.26 -36.71 -23.39
C GLU A 719 15.93 -38.10 -23.38
N GLN A 720 16.49 -38.52 -22.24
CA GLN A 720 17.04 -39.87 -22.05
C GLN A 720 15.96 -40.95 -22.16
N LEU A 721 14.81 -40.77 -21.50
CA LEU A 721 13.71 -41.73 -21.50
C LEU A 721 13.11 -41.88 -22.90
N VAL A 722 12.86 -40.77 -23.59
CA VAL A 722 12.36 -40.74 -24.97
C VAL A 722 13.33 -41.45 -25.91
N GLY A 723 14.62 -41.11 -25.86
CA GLY A 723 15.64 -41.74 -26.71
C GLY A 723 15.73 -43.25 -26.48
N ALA A 724 15.65 -43.70 -25.23
CA ALA A 724 15.64 -45.13 -24.91
C ALA A 724 14.37 -45.84 -25.42
N VAL A 725 13.19 -45.21 -25.33
CA VAL A 725 11.92 -45.79 -25.83
C VAL A 725 11.95 -45.90 -27.35
N GLN A 726 12.44 -44.86 -28.03
CA GLN A 726 12.60 -44.85 -29.48
C GLN A 726 13.58 -45.92 -29.96
N ALA A 727 14.72 -46.09 -29.28
CA ALA A 727 15.70 -47.13 -29.61
C ALA A 727 15.15 -48.56 -29.45
N GLU A 728 14.26 -48.79 -28.48
CA GLU A 728 13.64 -50.11 -28.24
C GLU A 728 12.56 -50.45 -29.27
N LEU A 729 11.68 -49.50 -29.59
CA LEU A 729 10.56 -49.72 -30.50
C LEU A 729 10.96 -49.64 -31.97
N GLY A 730 12.02 -48.88 -32.29
CA GLY A 730 12.33 -48.46 -33.64
C GLY A 730 11.49 -47.26 -34.09
N ASP A 731 12.03 -46.46 -35.01
CA ASP A 731 11.48 -45.16 -35.39
C ASP A 731 10.03 -45.23 -35.92
N GLU A 732 9.71 -46.23 -36.76
CA GLU A 732 8.38 -46.37 -37.35
C GLU A 732 7.31 -46.71 -36.29
N VAL A 733 7.61 -47.65 -35.40
CA VAL A 733 6.68 -48.09 -34.34
C VAL A 733 6.51 -46.99 -33.29
N PHE A 734 7.60 -46.30 -32.95
CA PHE A 734 7.56 -45.15 -32.04
C PHE A 734 6.69 -44.01 -32.61
N ALA A 735 6.88 -43.66 -33.88
CA ALA A 735 6.08 -42.65 -34.57
C ALA A 735 4.60 -43.04 -34.68
N ALA A 736 4.30 -44.31 -34.97
CA ALA A 736 2.93 -44.82 -35.02
C ALA A 736 2.24 -44.72 -33.65
N ALA A 737 2.91 -45.14 -32.57
CA ALA A 737 2.37 -45.06 -31.21
C ALA A 737 2.13 -43.60 -30.75
N ARG A 738 3.03 -42.68 -31.10
CA ARG A 738 2.84 -41.23 -30.90
C ARG A 738 1.61 -40.71 -31.64
N ALA A 739 1.47 -41.06 -32.92
CA ALA A 739 0.34 -40.66 -33.75
C ALA A 739 -0.99 -41.20 -33.23
N GLU A 740 -1.01 -42.44 -32.72
CA GLU A 740 -2.18 -43.01 -32.03
C GLU A 740 -2.58 -42.16 -30.82
N GLY A 741 -1.62 -41.78 -29.97
CA GLY A 741 -1.87 -40.89 -28.83
C GLY A 741 -2.39 -39.52 -29.23
N GLN A 742 -1.83 -38.93 -30.30
CA GLN A 742 -2.33 -37.66 -30.86
C GLN A 742 -3.77 -37.79 -31.36
N ALA A 743 -4.17 -38.94 -31.90
CA ALA A 743 -5.52 -39.15 -32.44
C ALA A 743 -6.61 -39.39 -31.37
N MET A 744 -6.24 -39.72 -30.12
CA MET A 744 -7.19 -39.99 -29.04
C MET A 744 -7.98 -38.74 -28.61
N ARG A 745 -9.28 -38.90 -28.35
CA ARG A 745 -10.11 -37.86 -27.72
C ARG A 745 -9.66 -37.64 -26.27
N LEU A 746 -9.99 -36.48 -25.71
CA LEU A 746 -9.57 -36.11 -24.34
C LEU A 746 -10.05 -37.13 -23.30
N ASP A 747 -11.31 -37.55 -23.34
CA ASP A 747 -11.85 -38.53 -22.40
C ASP A 747 -11.21 -39.91 -22.57
N GLU A 748 -10.85 -40.28 -23.81
CA GLU A 748 -10.21 -41.56 -24.13
C GLU A 748 -8.78 -41.61 -23.61
N VAL A 749 -8.00 -40.52 -23.77
CA VAL A 749 -6.63 -40.50 -23.24
C VAL A 749 -6.60 -40.43 -21.72
N ILE A 750 -7.55 -39.72 -21.08
CA ILE A 750 -7.63 -39.68 -19.62
C ILE A 750 -7.94 -41.08 -19.08
N ALA A 751 -8.93 -41.78 -19.66
CA ALA A 751 -9.21 -43.18 -19.31
C ALA A 751 -7.98 -44.07 -19.54
N TYR A 752 -7.34 -43.95 -20.70
CA TYR A 752 -6.13 -44.69 -21.04
C TYR A 752 -4.96 -44.43 -20.09
N ALA A 753 -4.84 -43.22 -19.53
CA ALA A 753 -3.80 -42.88 -18.58
C ALA A 753 -4.09 -43.42 -17.16
N LEU A 754 -5.37 -43.53 -16.78
CA LEU A 754 -5.82 -44.04 -15.49
C LEU A 754 -5.88 -45.58 -15.41
N GLU A 755 -5.86 -46.28 -16.54
CA GLU A 755 -5.84 -47.74 -16.56
C GLU A 755 -4.57 -48.32 -15.93
N ASP A 756 -4.68 -49.27 -15.00
CA ASP A 756 -3.56 -50.14 -14.64
C ASP A 756 -3.37 -51.12 -15.80
N ALA A 757 -2.27 -51.00 -16.57
CA ALA A 757 -1.89 -52.07 -17.48
C ALA A 757 -0.96 -53.03 -16.73
N PRO A 758 -1.14 -54.36 -16.91
CA PRO A 758 -0.42 -55.42 -16.19
C PRO A 758 1.09 -55.50 -16.45
#